data_AF-A0A0N5BHW2-F1
#
_entry.id   AF-A0A0N5BHW2-F1
#
_cell.length_a   1.000
_cell.length_b   1.000
_cell.length_c   1.000
_cell.angle_alpha   90.00
_cell.angle_beta   90.00
_cell.angle_gamma   90.00
#
_symmetry.space_group_name_H-M   'P 1'
#
loop_
_entity.id
_entity.type
_entity.pdbx_description
1 polymer ?
#
loop_
_entity_poly.entity_id
_entity_poly.type
_entity_poly.pdbx_seq_one_letter_code
_entity_poly.pdbx_strand_id
1 'polypeptide(L)'
;MDDDDIFTSENFNAANYISNQLRDINISQGTKKLQQFRQQLQAIDNESAEAIRKIVFSNYKEFIATSKEIAILERETYNLTSLLNEQKKLIENLIEHNDQDKMSTRSVSMNTLSGNQNNLVQVILQKMDGVARILNTQNDSIKILLHGEGILIDPDTHNQIHSIMLVLLTDKLLVGFPSTGGKYKYQFHASYQLSGLAAVNVKNRGEPENADASQKDRMFKLLVFPDQYYIMCNTVRLKKEWLEKIDSAKKEKLHESNLIRQNTIRGRRTSTAEFAAKLENKINERAGRLSLVPEDDSNNFIDNDDQVWLSELPNELEVIIGQRNFEQAVEMILEWKNTKCRDAEINSQLQACERKLVQILSDDIRYGALHGGPKAVRKNINLLTSLGRKTQAVDLYLKRRSGILRGNARDLQVSEEPLSYVKKLCSLFITDIMSVANESFNQPQYSLVIQWCSGELSLLLSLIRRHVIEVAPTMAVCAHTWRILINQCDKLVNIGLDLSFEINRLLIPSLKEAVTSNFGNILESIRLRVSEERWKMYSLESDTNLNRFLEEMTDLEMSIDWSVSPTHPACINITQNACHFAKSAYTVSRDFGLLDSPHIHKLGVNCIITLWKVFLNLLSSPDIPNNETSKIVHKTTCQFIVSQVLPLCENIFSYQLPSGEGILFQLVRINYPSLAGFLPEPETPRSGETSSIDDEGDFDDNNSDDVVDI
;
A
#
# COMPACT_ATOMS: atom_id res chain seq x y z
N MET A 1 35.26 -29.08 32.45
CA MET A 1 34.19 -28.13 32.12
C MET A 1 34.17 -27.19 33.27
N ASP A 2 34.49 -25.93 33.01
CA ASP A 2 34.53 -24.92 34.07
C ASP A 2 33.12 -24.78 34.64
N ASP A 3 33.00 -24.66 35.96
CA ASP A 3 31.69 -24.65 36.64
C ASP A 3 30.79 -23.51 36.09
N ASP A 4 31.38 -22.44 35.55
CA ASP A 4 30.71 -21.31 34.88
C ASP A 4 29.90 -21.71 33.63
N ASP A 5 30.35 -22.69 32.84
CA ASP A 5 29.61 -23.20 31.68
C ASP A 5 28.39 -24.03 32.09
N ILE A 6 28.43 -24.62 33.29
CA ILE A 6 27.32 -25.43 33.82
C ILE A 6 26.22 -24.51 34.38
N PHE A 7 26.61 -23.45 35.09
CA PHE A 7 25.68 -22.46 35.66
C PHE A 7 24.97 -21.60 34.60
N THR A 8 25.58 -21.39 33.44
CA THR A 8 25.01 -20.59 32.33
C THR A 8 24.17 -21.39 31.34
N SER A 9 24.03 -22.71 31.54
CA SER A 9 23.25 -23.58 30.65
C SER A 9 21.72 -23.39 30.82
N GLU A 10 20.99 -23.32 29.70
CA GLU A 10 19.52 -23.10 29.68
C GLU A 10 18.71 -24.20 30.40
N ASN A 11 19.30 -25.39 30.59
CA ASN A 11 18.68 -26.54 31.26
C ASN A 11 19.27 -26.84 32.66
N PHE A 12 19.84 -25.83 33.32
CA PHE A 12 20.45 -26.01 34.65
C PHE A 12 19.41 -26.40 35.72
N ASN A 13 19.68 -27.48 36.45
CA ASN A 13 18.85 -27.93 37.57
C ASN A 13 19.67 -27.95 38.87
N ALA A 14 19.41 -26.96 39.73
CA ALA A 14 20.13 -26.76 40.99
C ALA A 14 20.05 -27.95 41.95
N ALA A 15 18.88 -28.62 42.02
CA ALA A 15 18.68 -29.75 42.93
C ALA A 15 19.50 -30.97 42.50
N ASN A 16 19.57 -31.24 41.19
CA ASN A 16 20.38 -32.33 40.64
C ASN A 16 21.88 -32.07 40.75
N TYR A 17 22.30 -30.81 40.57
CA TYR A 17 23.70 -30.40 40.70
C TYR A 17 24.20 -30.59 42.13
N ILE A 18 23.46 -30.08 43.12
CA ILE A 18 23.78 -30.24 44.54
C ILE A 18 23.72 -31.72 44.96
N SER A 19 22.72 -32.46 44.50
CA SER A 19 22.61 -33.91 44.72
C SER A 19 23.85 -34.67 44.24
N ASN A 20 24.35 -34.35 43.03
CA ASN A 20 25.50 -35.03 42.45
C ASN A 20 26.80 -34.71 43.19
N GLN A 21 27.01 -33.47 43.63
CA GLN A 21 28.19 -33.11 44.41
C GLN A 21 28.16 -33.65 45.85
N LEU A 22 26.98 -33.88 46.42
CA LEU A 22 26.81 -34.42 47.77
C LEU A 22 26.86 -35.96 47.84
N ARG A 23 26.81 -36.67 46.70
CA ARG A 23 26.83 -38.14 46.65
C ARG A 23 28.14 -38.76 47.19
N ASP A 24 29.26 -38.05 47.13
CA ASP A 24 30.58 -38.61 47.46
C ASP A 24 31.07 -38.29 48.89
N ILE A 25 30.20 -37.80 49.78
CA ILE A 25 30.65 -37.26 51.09
C ILE A 25 30.21 -38.12 52.28
N ASN A 26 31.18 -38.73 52.97
CA ASN A 26 30.97 -39.43 54.24
C ASN A 26 30.56 -38.46 55.37
N ILE A 27 29.57 -38.90 56.17
CA ILE A 27 28.79 -38.12 57.16
C ILE A 27 29.65 -37.34 58.18
N SER A 28 30.89 -37.77 58.48
CA SER A 28 31.79 -37.10 59.44
C SER A 28 32.62 -35.94 58.83
N GLN A 29 32.90 -35.96 57.52
CA GLN A 29 33.59 -34.87 56.81
C GLN A 29 32.63 -33.92 56.07
N GLY A 30 31.34 -34.27 56.06
CA GLY A 30 30.27 -33.54 55.37
C GLY A 30 30.18 -32.07 55.75
N THR A 31 30.22 -31.75 57.04
CA THR A 31 29.99 -30.38 57.52
C THR A 31 31.10 -29.40 57.11
N LYS A 32 32.36 -29.82 57.21
CA LYS A 32 33.51 -28.98 56.80
C LYS A 32 33.57 -28.75 55.29
N LYS A 33 33.34 -29.81 54.49
CA LYS A 33 33.31 -29.70 53.03
C LYS A 33 32.12 -28.89 52.54
N LEU A 34 30.94 -29.03 53.17
CA LEU A 34 29.76 -28.21 52.86
C LEU A 34 30.00 -26.73 53.18
N GLN A 35 30.70 -26.44 54.27
CA GLN A 35 31.04 -25.06 54.64
C GLN A 35 32.06 -24.44 53.67
N GLN A 36 33.06 -25.20 53.24
CA GLN A 36 34.01 -24.78 52.20
C GLN A 36 33.30 -24.57 50.85
N PHE A 37 32.42 -25.48 50.46
CA PHE A 37 31.64 -25.36 49.23
C PHE A 37 30.71 -24.13 49.27
N ARG A 38 30.05 -23.89 50.40
CA ARG A 38 29.24 -22.67 50.60
C ARG A 38 30.08 -21.41 50.48
N GLN A 39 31.30 -21.38 51.04
CA GLN A 39 32.21 -20.23 50.91
C GLN A 39 32.66 -20.02 49.46
N GLN A 40 32.95 -21.10 48.72
CA GLN A 40 33.29 -21.02 47.30
C GLN A 40 32.11 -20.49 46.48
N LEU A 41 30.90 -21.00 46.72
CA LEU A 41 29.70 -20.52 46.03
C LEU A 41 29.42 -19.04 46.33
N GLN A 42 29.65 -18.61 47.57
CA GLN A 42 29.51 -17.21 47.96
C GLN A 42 30.59 -16.31 47.33
N ALA A 43 31.79 -16.83 47.09
CA ALA A 43 32.84 -16.12 46.37
C ALA A 43 32.47 -15.95 44.88
N ILE A 44 31.99 -17.01 44.23
CA ILE A 44 31.52 -16.99 42.83
C ILE A 44 30.32 -16.05 42.68
N ASP A 45 29.37 -16.06 43.62
CA ASP A 45 28.22 -15.15 43.63
C ASP A 45 28.68 -13.68 43.71
N ASN A 46 29.61 -13.36 44.62
CA ASN A 46 30.15 -12.01 44.74
C ASN A 46 30.93 -11.56 43.48
N GLU A 47 31.72 -12.45 42.88
CA GLU A 47 32.48 -12.19 41.66
C GLU A 47 31.55 -11.97 40.46
N SER A 48 30.52 -12.81 40.32
CA SER A 48 29.50 -12.66 39.27
C SER A 48 28.72 -11.35 39.43
N ALA A 49 28.35 -10.96 40.66
CA ALA A 49 27.67 -9.71 40.93
C ALA A 49 28.53 -8.49 40.60
N GLU A 50 29.85 -8.58 40.79
CA GLU A 50 30.79 -7.52 40.40
C GLU A 50 31.00 -7.48 38.88
N ALA A 51 31.08 -8.63 38.21
CA ALA A 51 31.16 -8.74 36.76
C ALA A 51 29.91 -8.17 36.08
N ILE A 52 28.72 -8.52 36.56
CA ILE A 52 27.44 -7.96 36.09
C ILE A 52 27.43 -6.44 36.29
N ARG A 53 27.85 -5.94 37.47
CA ARG A 53 27.95 -4.50 37.71
C ARG A 53 28.89 -3.80 36.72
N LYS A 54 30.04 -4.39 36.40
CA LYS A 54 30.98 -3.85 35.40
C LYS A 54 30.40 -3.85 33.99
N ILE A 55 29.72 -4.93 33.59
CA ILE A 55 29.05 -5.04 32.28
C ILE A 55 27.93 -4.02 32.17
N VAL A 56 27.05 -3.93 33.17
CA VAL A 56 25.96 -2.94 33.19
C VAL A 56 26.51 -1.53 33.13
N PHE A 57 27.58 -1.21 33.86
CA PHE A 57 28.20 0.11 33.81
C PHE A 57 28.82 0.42 32.45
N SER A 58 29.48 -0.55 31.81
CA SER A 58 30.03 -0.41 30.46
C SER A 58 28.93 -0.18 29.43
N ASN A 59 27.89 -1.02 29.45
CA ASN A 59 26.74 -0.93 28.55
C ASN A 59 25.98 0.38 28.76
N TYR A 60 25.87 0.86 30.00
CA TYR A 60 25.23 2.15 30.29
C TYR A 60 26.04 3.33 29.73
N LYS A 61 27.37 3.26 29.78
CA LYS A 61 28.24 4.27 29.18
C LYS A 61 28.10 4.32 27.65
N GLU A 62 28.05 3.16 27.01
CA GLU A 62 27.83 3.05 25.56
C GLU A 62 26.41 3.47 25.18
N PHE A 63 25.41 3.12 25.98
CA PHE A 63 24.02 3.54 25.79
C PHE A 63 23.87 5.06 25.89
N ILE A 64 24.55 5.71 26.84
CA ILE A 64 24.55 7.18 26.94
C ILE A 64 25.25 7.80 25.73
N ALA A 65 26.40 7.24 25.29
CA ALA A 65 27.14 7.77 24.15
C ALA A 65 26.30 7.69 22.85
N THR A 66 25.71 6.52 22.59
CA THR A 66 24.80 6.31 21.44
C THR A 66 23.56 7.19 21.53
N SER A 67 22.94 7.32 22.71
CA SER A 67 21.79 8.22 22.90
C SER A 67 22.14 9.69 22.61
N LYS A 68 23.35 10.13 22.99
CA LYS A 68 23.83 11.48 22.67
C LYS A 68 24.07 11.67 21.17
N GLU A 69 24.63 10.69 20.49
CA GLU A 69 24.81 10.75 19.03
C GLU A 69 23.47 10.78 18.30
N ILE A 70 22.49 9.98 18.73
CA ILE A 70 21.12 10.01 18.19
C ILE A 70 20.49 11.39 18.38
N ALA A 71 20.62 11.99 19.58
CA ALA A 71 20.09 13.33 19.84
C ALA A 71 20.74 14.42 18.96
N ILE A 72 22.05 14.29 18.64
CA ILE A 72 22.73 15.19 17.70
C ILE A 72 22.17 15.00 16.28
N LEU A 73 22.01 13.76 15.84
CA LEU A 73 21.45 13.44 14.52
C LEU A 73 20.00 13.92 14.37
N GLU A 74 19.18 13.79 15.41
CA GLU A 74 17.81 14.32 15.42
C GLU A 74 17.82 15.85 15.24
N ARG A 75 18.72 16.55 15.93
CA ARG A 75 18.88 18.01 15.80
C ARG A 75 19.34 18.42 14.40
N GLU A 76 20.30 17.71 13.82
CA GLU A 76 20.77 17.98 12.45
C GLU A 76 19.68 17.71 11.42
N THR A 77 18.92 16.62 11.57
CA THR A 77 17.80 16.28 10.70
C THR A 77 16.70 17.33 10.77
N TYR A 78 16.38 17.81 11.98
CA TYR A 78 15.43 18.90 12.17
C TYR A 78 15.91 20.19 11.50
N ASN A 79 17.18 20.56 11.67
CA ASN A 79 17.76 21.74 11.03
C ASN A 79 17.70 21.66 9.49
N LEU A 80 18.04 20.50 8.91
CA LEU A 80 17.94 20.28 7.46
C LEU A 80 16.49 20.39 6.98
N THR A 81 15.55 19.83 7.73
CA THR A 81 14.12 19.91 7.42
C THR A 81 13.64 21.37 7.46
N SER A 82 14.11 22.16 8.43
CA SER A 82 13.83 23.59 8.51
C SER A 82 14.40 24.35 7.31
N LEU A 83 15.67 24.12 6.97
CA LEU A 83 16.34 24.73 5.80
C LEU A 83 15.63 24.38 4.48
N LEU A 84 15.18 23.14 4.31
CA LEU A 84 14.41 22.72 3.14
C LEU A 84 13.04 23.39 3.08
N ASN A 85 12.37 23.54 4.23
CA ASN A 85 11.11 24.27 4.30
C ASN A 85 11.29 25.77 4.02
N GLU A 86 12.38 26.39 4.48
CA GLU A 86 12.73 27.76 4.14
C GLU A 86 13.00 27.92 2.64
N GLN A 87 13.78 27.02 2.03
CA GLN A 87 14.02 27.02 0.59
C GLN A 87 12.72 26.83 -0.20
N LYS A 88 11.85 25.92 0.24
CA LYS A 88 10.53 25.72 -0.36
C LYS A 88 9.70 26.99 -0.31
N LYS A 89 9.61 27.66 0.84
CA LYS A 89 8.91 28.94 0.98
C LYS A 89 9.51 30.03 0.09
N LEU A 90 10.84 30.07 -0.06
CA LEU A 90 11.51 31.03 -0.93
C LEU A 90 11.14 30.78 -2.40
N ILE A 91 11.08 29.51 -2.83
CA ILE A 91 10.64 29.12 -4.17
C ILE A 91 9.16 29.47 -4.37
N GLU A 92 8.29 29.16 -3.40
CA GLU A 92 6.87 29.50 -3.45
C GLU A 92 6.67 31.02 -3.55
N ASN A 93 7.39 31.81 -2.75
CA ASN A 93 7.37 33.27 -2.84
C ASN A 93 7.85 33.78 -4.20
N LEU A 94 8.90 33.19 -4.78
CA LEU A 94 9.37 33.56 -6.13
C LEU A 94 8.36 33.19 -7.22
N ILE A 95 7.61 32.09 -7.05
CA ILE A 95 6.53 31.70 -7.95
C ILE A 95 5.36 32.68 -7.84
N GLU A 96 4.94 33.05 -6.62
CA GLU A 96 3.85 34.01 -6.40
C GLU A 96 4.21 35.42 -6.89
N HIS A 97 5.45 35.87 -6.71
CA HIS A 97 5.90 37.16 -7.26
C HIS A 97 5.95 37.16 -8.79
N ASN A 98 6.13 36.00 -9.42
CA ASN A 98 6.04 35.85 -10.89
C ASN A 98 4.58 35.79 -11.39
N ASP A 99 3.61 35.43 -10.54
CA ASP A 99 2.20 35.37 -10.91
C ASP A 99 1.49 36.73 -10.83
N GLN A 100 2.02 37.70 -10.06
CA GLN A 100 1.46 39.06 -9.98
C GLN A 100 1.72 39.93 -11.23
N ASP A 101 2.67 39.57 -12.09
CA ASP A 101 2.94 40.25 -13.37
C ASP A 101 1.99 39.82 -14.53
N LYS A 102 0.90 39.08 -14.22
CA LYS A 102 -0.05 38.56 -15.21
C LYS A 102 -1.37 39.33 -15.30
N MET A 103 -1.32 40.66 -15.28
CA MET A 103 -2.42 41.50 -15.80
C MET A 103 -1.99 42.33 -17.01
N SER A 104 -1.46 41.68 -18.05
CA SER A 104 -1.67 42.18 -19.42
C SER A 104 -1.44 41.11 -20.48
N THR A 105 -2.51 40.84 -21.23
CA THR A 105 -2.56 40.33 -22.62
C THR A 105 -2.01 38.94 -22.94
N ARG A 106 -2.97 38.01 -23.12
CA ARG A 106 -3.10 36.94 -24.14
C ARG A 106 -1.86 36.13 -24.56
N SER A 107 -2.00 34.82 -24.33
CA SER A 107 -1.41 33.66 -25.03
C SER A 107 0.09 33.40 -24.81
N VAL A 108 0.42 32.11 -24.82
CA VAL A 108 1.75 31.49 -25.03
C VAL A 108 2.44 30.89 -23.78
N SER A 109 2.39 29.55 -23.78
CA SER A 109 3.48 28.57 -23.59
C SER A 109 4.38 28.56 -22.35
N MET A 110 4.46 27.36 -21.77
CA MET A 110 5.62 26.75 -21.10
C MET A 110 6.95 27.41 -21.49
N ASN A 111 7.54 28.19 -20.58
CA ASN A 111 8.88 28.72 -20.76
C ASN A 111 9.51 29.16 -19.42
N THR A 112 9.90 28.19 -18.59
CA THR A 112 10.88 28.40 -17.51
C THR A 112 12.33 28.30 -18.03
N LEU A 113 12.55 27.99 -19.31
CA LEU A 113 13.87 27.90 -19.94
C LEU A 113 14.34 29.18 -20.67
N SER A 114 13.41 30.04 -21.11
CA SER A 114 13.75 31.20 -21.96
C SER A 114 14.38 32.37 -21.17
N GLY A 115 14.02 32.55 -19.89
CA GLY A 115 14.59 33.60 -19.04
C GLY A 115 16.10 33.47 -18.84
N ASN A 116 16.62 32.25 -18.68
CA ASN A 116 18.06 32.00 -18.56
C ASN A 116 18.80 32.22 -19.88
N GLN A 117 18.19 31.89 -21.02
CA GLN A 117 18.81 32.08 -22.34
C GLN A 117 18.99 33.57 -22.65
N ASN A 118 18.01 34.41 -22.34
CA ASN A 118 18.11 35.86 -22.55
C ASN A 118 19.24 36.47 -21.70
N ASN A 119 19.39 36.05 -20.45
CA ASN A 119 20.49 36.49 -19.59
C ASN A 119 21.87 36.05 -20.14
N LEU A 120 21.99 34.82 -20.64
CA LEU A 120 23.23 34.32 -21.24
C LEU A 120 23.59 35.06 -22.54
N VAL A 121 22.60 35.36 -23.38
CA VAL A 121 22.78 36.16 -24.61
C VAL A 121 23.31 37.55 -24.28
N GLN A 122 22.77 38.21 -23.24
CA GLN A 122 23.25 39.53 -22.79
C GLN A 122 24.70 39.49 -22.28
N VAL A 123 25.06 38.47 -21.50
CA VAL A 123 26.45 38.29 -21.01
C VAL A 123 27.43 38.11 -22.17
N ILE A 124 27.04 37.38 -23.22
CA ILE A 124 27.89 37.14 -24.40
C ILE A 124 28.02 38.40 -25.25
N LEU A 125 26.93 39.14 -25.45
CA LEU A 125 26.92 40.43 -26.15
C LEU A 125 27.80 41.48 -25.47
N GLN A 126 27.89 41.46 -24.13
CA GLN A 126 28.76 42.37 -23.39
C GLN A 126 30.25 42.00 -23.49
N LYS A 127 30.57 40.73 -23.77
CA LYS A 127 31.96 40.22 -23.79
C LYS A 127 32.56 40.08 -25.18
N MET A 128 31.77 39.84 -26.22
CA MET A 128 32.24 39.51 -27.56
C MET A 128 31.58 40.38 -28.63
N ASP A 129 32.40 41.16 -29.35
CA ASP A 129 31.96 42.04 -30.45
C ASP A 129 31.71 41.26 -31.75
N GLY A 130 30.73 41.67 -32.54
CA GLY A 130 30.36 41.06 -33.83
C GLY A 130 29.38 39.87 -33.76
N VAL A 131 29.08 39.38 -32.55
CA VAL A 131 28.27 38.17 -32.32
C VAL A 131 26.77 38.45 -32.37
N ALA A 132 26.38 39.71 -32.18
CA ALA A 132 24.99 40.16 -32.20
C ALA A 132 24.26 39.79 -33.49
N ARG A 133 24.94 39.81 -34.64
CA ARG A 133 24.33 39.42 -35.93
C ARG A 133 24.00 37.93 -35.97
N ILE A 134 24.81 37.08 -35.35
CA ILE A 134 24.62 35.63 -35.34
C ILE A 134 23.61 35.23 -34.26
N LEU A 135 23.56 35.92 -33.12
CA LEU A 135 22.59 35.62 -32.07
C LEU A 135 21.19 36.21 -32.34
N ASN A 136 21.09 37.37 -32.99
CA ASN A 136 19.80 38.04 -33.25
C ASN A 136 19.10 37.58 -34.54
N THR A 137 19.82 36.96 -35.49
CA THR A 137 19.25 36.53 -36.80
C THR A 137 18.71 35.09 -36.76
N GLN A 138 18.73 34.41 -35.62
CA GLN A 138 18.51 32.96 -35.58
C GLN A 138 17.24 32.58 -34.82
N ASN A 139 16.52 31.59 -35.37
CA ASN A 139 15.23 31.09 -34.89
C ASN A 139 15.28 30.60 -33.44
N ASP A 140 14.10 30.57 -32.78
CA ASP A 140 13.84 30.08 -31.42
C ASP A 140 14.37 28.65 -31.09
N SER A 141 14.91 27.93 -32.08
CA SER A 141 15.49 26.59 -31.95
C SER A 141 16.97 26.58 -31.55
N ILE A 142 17.70 27.69 -31.65
CA ILE A 142 19.14 27.73 -31.34
C ILE A 142 19.35 28.19 -29.90
N LYS A 143 19.76 27.27 -29.03
CA LYS A 143 20.03 27.53 -27.60
C LYS A 143 21.54 27.60 -27.34
N ILE A 144 21.92 28.45 -26.39
CA ILE A 144 23.30 28.51 -25.89
C ILE A 144 23.46 27.39 -24.86
N LEU A 145 24.37 26.46 -25.15
CA LEU A 145 24.62 25.27 -24.34
C LEU A 145 25.73 25.48 -23.31
N LEU A 146 26.80 26.18 -23.70
CA LEU A 146 27.95 26.47 -22.84
C LEU A 146 28.72 27.69 -23.36
N HIS A 147 29.24 28.53 -22.47
CA HIS A 147 30.19 29.59 -22.81
C HIS A 147 31.37 29.58 -21.83
N GLY A 148 32.57 29.94 -22.29
CA GLY A 148 33.75 29.92 -21.41
C GLY A 148 34.99 30.56 -22.04
N GLU A 149 35.84 31.11 -21.17
CA GLU A 149 37.15 31.65 -21.51
C GLU A 149 38.21 30.54 -21.33
N GLY A 150 39.10 30.38 -22.30
CA GLY A 150 40.24 29.48 -22.28
C GLY A 150 41.52 30.20 -22.74
N ILE A 151 42.65 29.49 -22.74
CA ILE A 151 43.93 30.01 -23.24
C ILE A 151 44.39 29.13 -24.40
N LEU A 152 44.72 29.76 -25.53
CA LEU A 152 45.29 29.05 -26.68
C LEU A 152 46.79 28.77 -26.42
N ILE A 153 47.20 27.53 -26.65
CA ILE A 153 48.59 27.07 -26.56
C ILE A 153 49.11 26.78 -27.98
N ASP A 154 50.37 27.13 -28.22
CA ASP A 154 51.09 26.79 -29.44
C ASP A 154 51.42 25.27 -29.50
N PRO A 155 51.14 24.55 -30.62
CA PRO A 155 51.34 23.10 -30.71
C PRO A 155 52.79 22.66 -30.48
N ASP A 156 53.75 23.48 -30.92
CA ASP A 156 55.16 23.11 -30.97
C ASP A 156 55.92 23.66 -29.75
N THR A 157 55.69 24.93 -29.38
CA THR A 157 56.42 25.57 -28.27
C THR A 157 55.76 25.41 -26.90
N HIS A 158 54.54 24.88 -26.82
CA HIS A 158 53.74 24.75 -25.58
C HIS A 158 53.54 26.05 -24.79
N ASN A 159 53.85 27.20 -25.41
CA ASN A 159 53.69 28.51 -24.78
C ASN A 159 52.26 29.02 -24.93
N GLN A 160 51.80 29.78 -23.93
CA GLN A 160 50.50 30.42 -23.94
C GLN A 160 50.51 31.60 -24.92
N ILE A 161 49.65 31.57 -25.93
CA ILE A 161 49.59 32.61 -26.98
C ILE A 161 48.67 33.75 -26.54
N HIS A 162 47.36 33.48 -26.47
CA HIS A 162 46.37 34.49 -26.10
C HIS A 162 45.09 33.83 -25.54
N SER A 163 44.28 34.58 -24.81
CA SER A 163 42.99 34.08 -24.33
C SER A 163 41.99 33.91 -25.48
N ILE A 164 41.17 32.86 -25.43
CA ILE A 164 40.16 32.52 -26.43
C ILE A 164 38.79 32.41 -25.75
N MET A 165 37.74 32.95 -26.37
CA MET A 165 36.36 32.80 -25.89
C MET A 165 35.66 31.76 -26.77
N LEU A 166 35.07 30.75 -26.14
CA LEU A 166 34.28 29.72 -26.81
C LEU A 166 32.82 29.86 -26.42
N VAL A 167 31.93 29.81 -27.41
CA VAL A 167 30.48 29.77 -27.21
C VAL A 167 29.90 28.62 -28.01
N LEU A 168 29.37 27.60 -27.32
CA LEU A 168 28.72 26.44 -27.90
C LEU A 168 27.21 26.70 -28.03
N LEU A 169 26.74 26.66 -29.27
CA LEU A 169 25.33 26.68 -29.65
C LEU A 169 24.87 25.25 -29.97
N THR A 170 23.56 25.05 -30.10
CA THR A 170 22.98 23.75 -30.51
C THR A 170 23.42 23.30 -31.90
N ASP A 171 23.78 24.21 -32.81
CA ASP A 171 24.12 23.90 -34.20
C ASP A 171 25.57 24.22 -34.59
N LYS A 172 26.21 25.15 -33.85
CA LYS A 172 27.51 25.78 -34.16
C LYS A 172 28.36 26.02 -32.91
N LEU A 173 29.67 26.15 -33.09
CA LEU A 173 30.62 26.64 -32.10
C LEU A 173 31.20 27.98 -32.58
N LEU A 174 31.11 29.02 -31.75
CA LEU A 174 31.70 30.34 -32.02
C LEU A 174 33.01 30.48 -31.27
N VAL A 175 34.00 31.06 -31.95
CA VAL A 175 35.34 31.30 -31.42
C VAL A 175 35.66 32.80 -31.52
N GLY A 176 36.06 33.39 -30.40
CA GLY A 176 36.49 34.79 -30.29
C GLY A 176 37.94 34.92 -29.81
N PHE A 177 38.68 35.84 -30.43
CA PHE A 177 40.06 36.19 -30.06
C PHE A 177 40.09 37.54 -29.33
N PRO A 178 41.17 37.87 -28.58
CA PRO A 178 41.18 39.09 -27.81
C PRO A 178 41.28 40.31 -28.75
N SER A 179 40.44 41.31 -28.51
CA SER A 179 40.41 42.52 -29.34
C SER A 179 41.56 43.46 -28.96
N THR A 180 42.31 43.95 -29.94
CA THR A 180 43.37 44.95 -29.73
C THR A 180 42.74 46.35 -29.72
N GLY A 181 42.15 46.75 -28.59
CA GLY A 181 41.75 48.15 -28.33
C GLY A 181 40.28 48.55 -28.55
N GLY A 182 39.33 47.60 -28.52
CA GLY A 182 37.88 47.90 -28.57
C GLY A 182 37.19 48.00 -27.20
N LYS A 183 35.93 48.45 -27.17
CA LYS A 183 35.06 48.45 -25.96
C LYS A 183 34.78 47.02 -25.41
N TYR A 184 35.06 45.98 -26.18
CA TYR A 184 34.78 44.58 -25.88
C TYR A 184 36.08 43.78 -25.67
N LYS A 185 36.05 42.79 -24.77
CA LYS A 185 37.22 41.97 -24.42
C LYS A 185 37.63 40.99 -25.53
N TYR A 186 36.65 40.49 -26.29
CA TYR A 186 36.86 39.55 -27.39
C TYR A 186 36.21 40.06 -28.68
N GLN A 187 36.85 39.80 -29.82
CA GLN A 187 36.29 40.00 -31.16
C GLN A 187 35.96 38.64 -31.76
N PHE A 188 34.77 38.49 -32.33
CA PHE A 188 34.37 37.31 -33.06
C PHE A 188 35.34 37.00 -34.21
N HIS A 189 35.90 35.79 -34.23
CA HIS A 189 36.85 35.35 -35.25
C HIS A 189 36.21 34.38 -36.25
N ALA A 190 35.60 33.29 -35.77
CA ALA A 190 35.06 32.25 -36.63
C ALA A 190 33.84 31.53 -36.03
N SER A 191 32.98 31.01 -36.90
CA SER A 191 31.87 30.11 -36.54
C SER A 191 32.03 28.77 -37.25
N TYR A 192 31.99 27.68 -36.48
CA TYR A 192 32.17 26.33 -36.98
C TYR A 192 30.91 25.48 -36.78
N GLN A 193 30.54 24.71 -37.81
CA GLN A 193 29.40 23.79 -37.69
C GLN A 193 29.78 22.53 -36.91
N LEU A 194 28.88 22.03 -36.05
CA LEU A 194 29.13 20.83 -35.23
C LEU A 194 29.42 19.54 -36.04
N SER A 195 29.06 19.50 -37.33
CA SER A 195 29.31 18.36 -38.23
C SER A 195 30.80 18.16 -38.53
N GLY A 196 31.56 19.25 -38.65
CA GLY A 196 33.01 19.23 -38.93
C GLY A 196 33.88 19.35 -37.68
N LEU A 197 33.30 19.34 -36.49
CA LEU A 197 33.98 19.53 -35.21
C LEU A 197 34.36 18.18 -34.57
N ALA A 198 35.60 18.08 -34.10
CA ALA A 198 36.03 16.99 -33.22
C ALA A 198 36.84 17.54 -32.04
N ALA A 199 36.37 17.29 -30.81
CA ALA A 199 37.11 17.60 -29.59
C ALA A 199 37.79 16.33 -29.07
N VAL A 200 39.12 16.37 -28.94
CA VAL A 200 39.94 15.22 -28.53
C VAL A 200 40.62 15.52 -27.21
N ASN A 201 40.45 14.62 -26.25
CA ASN A 201 41.16 14.69 -24.98
C ASN A 201 42.63 14.30 -25.20
N VAL A 202 43.56 15.21 -24.90
CA VAL A 202 45.00 14.93 -24.95
C VAL A 202 45.37 14.13 -23.70
N LYS A 203 45.64 12.82 -23.84
CA LYS A 203 46.14 11.92 -22.78
C LYS A 203 47.52 11.39 -23.17
N ASN A 204 48.44 11.39 -22.21
CA ASN A 204 49.86 11.06 -22.37
C ASN A 204 50.08 9.64 -22.97
N ARG A 205 50.83 9.55 -24.07
CA ARG A 205 51.55 8.33 -24.48
C ARG A 205 53.03 8.69 -24.65
N GLY A 206 53.84 8.32 -23.64
CA GLY A 206 55.28 8.07 -23.75
C GLY A 206 56.25 9.26 -23.80
N GLU A 207 56.84 9.57 -22.63
CA GLU A 207 58.22 10.08 -22.39
C GLU A 207 58.59 11.55 -22.80
N PRO A 208 59.68 12.13 -22.23
CA PRO A 208 59.74 12.68 -20.87
C PRO A 208 60.21 14.16 -20.83
N GLU A 209 60.24 14.71 -19.61
CA GLU A 209 60.96 15.93 -19.17
C GLU A 209 60.47 17.33 -19.65
N ASN A 210 60.10 18.16 -18.66
CA ASN A 210 59.94 19.63 -18.71
C ASN A 210 58.62 20.24 -19.24
N ALA A 211 57.47 19.75 -18.76
CA ALA A 211 56.27 20.60 -18.62
C ALA A 211 55.33 20.03 -17.55
N ASP A 212 54.89 20.87 -16.60
CA ASP A 212 54.04 20.54 -15.46
C ASP A 212 52.87 19.60 -15.82
N ALA A 213 52.83 18.42 -15.20
CA ALA A 213 51.77 17.44 -15.38
C ALA A 213 50.35 18.01 -15.14
N SER A 214 50.25 19.07 -14.32
CA SER A 214 49.00 19.77 -14.02
C SER A 214 48.44 20.64 -15.16
N GLN A 215 49.30 21.12 -16.07
CA GLN A 215 48.89 21.94 -17.22
C GLN A 215 48.34 21.07 -18.36
N LYS A 216 48.98 19.92 -18.61
CA LYS A 216 48.56 18.97 -19.66
C LYS A 216 47.20 18.32 -19.37
N ASP A 217 46.90 18.05 -18.10
CA ASP A 217 45.59 17.50 -17.70
C ASP A 217 44.42 18.47 -17.95
N ARG A 218 44.70 19.78 -18.01
CA ARG A 218 43.72 20.84 -18.27
C ARG A 218 43.55 21.18 -19.75
N MET A 219 44.29 20.53 -20.66
CA MET A 219 44.27 20.82 -22.08
C MET A 219 43.39 19.85 -22.88
N PHE A 220 42.64 20.36 -23.86
CA PHE A 220 42.00 19.54 -24.90
C PHE A 220 42.30 20.11 -26.29
N LYS A 221 42.26 19.25 -27.31
CA LYS A 221 42.50 19.61 -28.70
C LYS A 221 41.16 19.75 -29.43
N LEU A 222 40.95 20.87 -30.09
CA LEU A 222 39.81 21.11 -30.96
C LEU A 222 40.27 21.04 -32.42
N LEU A 223 39.79 20.04 -33.13
CA LEU A 223 40.07 19.81 -34.55
C LEU A 223 38.95 20.44 -35.37
N VAL A 224 39.29 21.48 -36.14
CA VAL A 224 38.33 22.20 -36.96
C VAL A 224 38.93 22.55 -38.32
N PHE A 225 38.72 21.70 -39.31
CA PHE A 225 39.37 21.86 -40.63
C PHE A 225 39.17 23.27 -41.22
N PRO A 226 40.25 23.98 -41.62
CA PRO A 226 41.65 23.54 -41.74
C PRO A 226 42.53 23.74 -40.47
N ASP A 227 42.00 24.33 -39.40
CA ASP A 227 42.73 24.74 -38.20
C ASP A 227 42.70 23.69 -37.06
N GLN A 228 43.69 23.76 -36.18
CA GLN A 228 43.75 22.96 -34.94
C GLN A 228 44.05 23.86 -33.74
N TYR A 229 43.21 23.83 -32.71
CA TYR A 229 43.39 24.64 -31.50
C TYR A 229 43.71 23.75 -30.30
N TYR A 230 44.79 24.09 -29.56
CA TYR A 230 45.10 23.49 -28.27
C TYR A 230 44.66 24.46 -27.17
N ILE A 231 43.69 24.05 -26.36
CA ILE A 231 43.01 24.96 -25.42
C ILE A 231 43.25 24.48 -23.99
N MET A 232 43.84 25.34 -23.15
CA MET A 232 43.95 25.15 -21.71
C MET A 232 42.70 25.70 -21.02
N CYS A 233 42.04 24.86 -20.23
CA CYS A 233 40.94 25.27 -19.35
C CYS A 233 41.46 25.67 -17.97
N ASN A 234 40.73 26.56 -17.29
CA ASN A 234 41.07 26.97 -15.91
C ASN A 234 41.03 25.79 -14.92
N THR A 235 40.12 24.83 -15.14
CA THR A 235 39.98 23.64 -14.30
C THR A 235 39.82 22.36 -15.14
N VAL A 236 40.22 21.23 -14.57
CA VAL A 236 40.03 19.89 -15.17
C VAL A 236 38.54 19.55 -15.28
N ARG A 237 37.70 20.08 -14.38
CA ARG A 237 36.23 19.94 -14.43
C ARG A 237 35.66 20.62 -15.67
N LEU A 238 36.08 21.86 -15.94
CA LEU A 238 35.63 22.62 -17.11
C LEU A 238 36.03 21.93 -18.42
N LYS A 239 37.23 21.33 -18.50
CA LYS A 239 37.64 20.50 -19.64
C LYS A 239 36.69 19.32 -19.89
N LYS A 240 36.34 18.56 -18.83
CA LYS A 240 35.41 17.43 -18.95
C LYS A 240 34.02 17.90 -19.39
N GLU A 241 33.55 19.00 -18.81
CA GLU A 241 32.28 19.62 -19.16
C GLU A 241 32.24 20.07 -20.63
N TRP A 242 33.32 20.68 -21.15
CA TRP A 242 33.44 21.02 -22.57
C TRP A 242 33.36 19.80 -23.49
N LEU A 243 34.07 18.72 -23.18
CA LEU A 243 34.03 17.48 -23.97
C LEU A 243 32.63 16.85 -23.97
N GLU A 244 32.01 16.75 -22.79
CA GLU A 244 30.67 16.18 -22.62
C GLU A 244 29.61 17.01 -23.33
N LYS A 245 29.66 18.34 -23.23
CA LYS A 245 28.67 19.23 -23.87
C LYS A 245 28.81 19.27 -25.38
N ILE A 246 30.03 19.23 -25.92
CA ILE A 246 30.26 19.13 -27.38
C ILE A 246 29.75 17.78 -27.91
N ASP A 247 30.04 16.67 -27.22
CA ASP A 247 29.55 15.34 -27.61
C ASP A 247 28.03 15.23 -27.50
N SER A 248 27.43 15.79 -26.45
CA SER A 248 25.98 15.84 -26.27
C SER A 248 25.31 16.65 -27.37
N ALA A 249 25.83 17.83 -27.70
CA ALA A 249 25.31 18.67 -28.78
C ALA A 249 25.39 17.96 -30.14
N LYS A 250 26.47 17.22 -30.40
CA LYS A 250 26.63 16.43 -31.63
C LYS A 250 25.64 15.27 -31.70
N LYS A 251 25.40 14.56 -30.60
CA LYS A 251 24.39 13.49 -30.52
C LYS A 251 22.97 14.03 -30.72
N GLU A 252 22.65 15.16 -30.11
CA GLU A 252 21.34 15.80 -30.23
C GLU A 252 21.07 16.27 -31.66
N LYS A 253 22.07 16.87 -32.34
CA LYS A 253 21.97 17.24 -33.76
C LYS A 253 21.83 16.01 -34.69
N LEU A 254 22.48 14.90 -34.39
CA LEU A 254 22.29 13.64 -35.14
C LEU A 254 20.89 13.08 -34.92
N HIS A 255 20.38 13.13 -33.69
CA HIS A 255 19.04 12.71 -33.35
C HIS A 255 17.98 13.59 -34.04
N GLU A 256 18.15 14.91 -34.03
CA GLU A 256 17.27 15.87 -34.72
C GLU A 256 17.33 15.67 -36.25
N SER A 257 18.52 15.47 -36.83
CA SER A 257 18.67 15.15 -38.26
C SER A 257 17.96 13.84 -38.64
N ASN A 258 18.04 12.81 -37.78
CA ASN A 258 17.29 11.58 -37.96
C ASN A 258 15.77 11.81 -37.84
N LEU A 259 15.32 12.66 -36.90
CA LEU A 259 13.92 13.04 -36.74
C LEU A 259 13.40 13.82 -37.95
N ILE A 260 14.21 14.70 -38.54
CA ILE A 260 13.88 15.46 -39.75
C ILE A 260 13.84 14.55 -40.98
N ARG A 261 14.77 13.58 -41.10
CA ARG A 261 14.69 12.53 -42.13
C ARG A 261 13.41 11.70 -42.00
N GLN A 262 13.02 11.37 -40.77
CA GLN A 262 11.73 10.73 -40.49
C GLN A 262 10.54 11.64 -40.85
N ASN A 263 10.60 12.95 -40.60
CA ASN A 263 9.50 13.89 -40.89
C ASN A 263 9.38 14.26 -42.37
N THR A 264 10.48 14.37 -43.12
CA THR A 264 10.47 14.84 -44.52
C THR A 264 10.04 13.73 -45.50
N ILE A 265 10.19 12.45 -45.10
CA ILE A 265 9.64 11.29 -45.82
C ILE A 265 8.18 11.00 -45.39
N ARG A 266 7.70 11.57 -44.28
CA ARG A 266 6.38 11.31 -43.69
C ARG A 266 5.43 12.52 -43.76
N GLY A 267 5.24 13.10 -44.95
CA GLY A 267 4.22 14.14 -45.20
C GLY A 267 2.75 13.69 -45.05
N ARG A 268 2.47 12.50 -44.50
CA ARG A 268 1.12 12.05 -44.14
C ARG A 268 1.17 11.19 -42.90
N ARG A 269 0.81 11.75 -41.73
CA ARG A 269 0.07 11.01 -40.71
C ARG A 269 -0.63 11.92 -39.70
N THR A 270 -1.94 11.86 -39.82
CA THR A 270 -2.98 12.06 -38.82
C THR A 270 -2.69 11.32 -37.50
N SER A 271 -3.15 11.92 -36.39
CA SER A 271 -2.98 11.50 -35.00
C SER A 271 -3.42 10.04 -34.72
N THR A 272 -2.79 9.42 -33.72
CA THR A 272 -3.04 8.07 -33.20
C THR A 272 -4.50 7.80 -32.81
N ALA A 273 -5.28 8.84 -32.52
CA ALA A 273 -6.72 8.74 -32.26
C ALA A 273 -7.55 8.47 -33.54
N GLU A 274 -7.18 9.05 -34.68
CA GLU A 274 -7.86 8.77 -35.97
C GLU A 274 -7.51 7.38 -36.53
N PHE A 275 -6.37 6.81 -36.11
CA PHE A 275 -5.95 5.46 -36.47
C PHE A 275 -6.84 4.39 -35.83
N ALA A 276 -7.25 4.57 -34.57
CA ALA A 276 -8.17 3.65 -33.89
C ALA A 276 -9.57 3.65 -34.54
N ALA A 277 -10.10 4.84 -34.87
CA ALA A 277 -11.41 5.00 -35.51
C ALA A 277 -11.47 4.39 -36.92
N LYS A 278 -10.38 4.50 -37.71
CA LYS A 278 -10.31 3.91 -39.06
C LYS A 278 -10.20 2.39 -39.04
N LEU A 279 -9.65 1.80 -37.97
CA LEU A 279 -9.54 0.35 -37.82
C LEU A 279 -10.90 -0.28 -37.44
N GLU A 280 -11.66 0.35 -36.54
CA GLU A 280 -13.03 -0.08 -36.21
C GLU A 280 -13.97 -0.01 -37.41
N ASN A 281 -13.89 1.07 -38.21
CA ASN A 281 -14.70 1.20 -39.42
C ASN A 281 -14.37 0.14 -40.48
N LYS A 282 -13.10 -0.24 -40.65
CA LYS A 282 -12.70 -1.31 -41.59
C LYS A 282 -13.12 -2.72 -41.16
N ILE A 283 -13.26 -2.95 -39.86
CA ILE A 283 -13.73 -4.24 -39.32
C ILE A 283 -15.24 -4.37 -39.52
N ASN A 284 -16.01 -3.28 -39.35
CA ASN A 284 -17.45 -3.27 -39.63
C ASN A 284 -17.79 -3.40 -41.12
N GLU A 285 -16.99 -2.84 -42.02
CA GLU A 285 -17.20 -3.00 -43.47
C GLU A 285 -16.95 -4.43 -43.98
N ARG A 286 -16.07 -5.20 -43.31
CA ARG A 286 -15.79 -6.61 -43.66
C ARG A 286 -16.90 -7.58 -43.27
N ALA A 287 -17.77 -7.23 -42.34
CA ALA A 287 -18.91 -8.06 -41.96
C ALA A 287 -20.09 -7.97 -42.96
N GLY A 288 -20.08 -7.00 -43.89
CA GLY A 288 -21.27 -6.62 -44.67
C GLY A 288 -21.28 -6.92 -46.17
N ARG A 289 -20.20 -7.39 -46.81
CA ARG A 289 -20.22 -7.61 -48.27
C ARG A 289 -19.48 -8.88 -48.72
N LEU A 290 -20.28 -9.87 -49.11
CA LEU A 290 -19.93 -10.94 -50.02
C LEU A 290 -20.21 -10.45 -51.45
N SER A 291 -19.18 -10.16 -52.25
CA SER A 291 -19.26 -10.19 -53.72
C SER A 291 -17.89 -10.21 -54.37
N LEU A 292 -17.74 -11.10 -55.35
CA LEU A 292 -16.60 -11.28 -56.23
C LEU A 292 -16.45 -10.09 -57.19
N VAL A 293 -15.21 -9.64 -57.43
CA VAL A 293 -14.48 -9.55 -58.72
C VAL A 293 -13.06 -9.04 -58.42
N PRO A 294 -11.98 -9.67 -58.95
CA PRO A 294 -10.64 -9.12 -58.93
C PRO A 294 -10.40 -8.28 -60.20
N GLU A 295 -10.24 -6.97 -60.06
CA GLU A 295 -9.63 -6.15 -61.12
C GLU A 295 -8.24 -5.73 -60.69
N ASP A 296 -7.27 -6.25 -61.43
CA ASP A 296 -5.93 -5.71 -61.59
C ASP A 296 -6.04 -4.27 -62.06
N ASP A 297 -5.47 -3.34 -61.29
CA ASP A 297 -4.92 -2.14 -61.90
C ASP A 297 -3.62 -1.69 -61.20
N SER A 298 -2.60 -1.73 -62.05
CA SER A 298 -1.21 -1.34 -61.90
C SER A 298 -0.99 0.04 -61.27
N ASN A 299 -0.26 0.03 -60.15
CA ASN A 299 0.76 1.04 -59.85
C ASN A 299 1.88 0.38 -59.03
N ASN A 300 2.77 -0.31 -59.75
CA ASN A 300 4.06 -0.82 -59.26
C ASN A 300 5.06 0.33 -59.18
N PHE A 301 5.03 1.06 -58.07
CA PHE A 301 6.23 1.67 -57.48
C PHE A 301 6.22 1.28 -56.00
N ILE A 302 6.57 0.02 -55.73
CA ILE A 302 7.07 -0.33 -54.40
C ILE A 302 8.57 -0.07 -54.53
N ASP A 303 9.06 0.97 -53.86
CA ASP A 303 10.48 1.32 -53.83
C ASP A 303 11.26 0.07 -53.39
N ASN A 304 12.30 -0.31 -54.15
CA ASN A 304 13.20 -1.42 -53.81
C ASN A 304 13.76 -1.27 -52.37
N ASP A 305 13.83 -0.05 -51.86
CA ASP A 305 14.27 0.28 -50.50
C ASP A 305 13.35 -0.32 -49.42
N ASP A 306 12.03 -0.38 -49.63
CA ASP A 306 11.09 -0.99 -48.67
C ASP A 306 11.30 -2.51 -48.57
N GLN A 307 11.68 -3.16 -49.67
CA GLN A 307 11.91 -4.60 -49.71
C GLN A 307 13.27 -4.98 -49.10
N VAL A 308 14.30 -4.15 -49.31
CA VAL A 308 15.60 -4.29 -48.64
C VAL A 308 15.46 -4.09 -47.13
N TRP A 309 14.77 -3.04 -46.70
CA TRP A 309 14.49 -2.78 -45.29
C TRP A 309 13.73 -3.94 -44.62
N LEU A 310 12.68 -4.48 -45.28
CA LEU A 310 11.93 -5.63 -44.76
C LEU A 310 12.78 -6.90 -44.61
N SER A 311 13.86 -7.04 -45.38
CA SER A 311 14.79 -8.19 -45.28
C SER A 311 15.80 -8.06 -44.13
N GLU A 312 16.15 -6.83 -43.75
CA GLU A 312 17.07 -6.53 -42.63
C GLU A 312 16.32 -6.45 -41.28
N LEU A 313 15.02 -6.11 -41.32
CA LEU A 313 14.16 -5.92 -40.15
C LEU A 313 14.14 -7.11 -39.18
N PRO A 314 14.09 -8.39 -39.60
CA PRO A 314 14.14 -9.53 -38.66
C PRO A 314 15.44 -9.56 -37.85
N ASN A 315 16.58 -9.28 -38.48
CA ASN A 315 17.89 -9.29 -37.82
C ASN A 315 18.04 -8.11 -36.86
N GLU A 316 17.58 -6.92 -37.26
CA GLU A 316 17.55 -5.74 -36.37
C GLU A 316 16.63 -5.96 -35.17
N LEU A 317 15.48 -6.61 -35.39
CA LEU A 317 14.54 -6.94 -34.32
C LEU A 317 15.16 -7.91 -33.31
N GLU A 318 15.91 -8.92 -33.75
CA GLU A 318 16.60 -9.84 -32.84
C GLU A 318 17.68 -9.13 -32.00
N VAL A 319 18.43 -8.19 -32.60
CA VAL A 319 19.40 -7.36 -31.86
C VAL A 319 18.70 -6.49 -30.81
N ILE A 320 17.59 -5.85 -31.17
CA ILE A 320 16.84 -4.95 -30.28
C ILE A 320 16.13 -5.73 -29.17
N ILE A 321 15.63 -6.94 -29.45
CA ILE A 321 15.14 -7.89 -28.45
C ILE A 321 16.28 -8.29 -27.51
N GLY A 322 17.48 -8.56 -28.05
CA GLY A 322 18.68 -8.86 -27.25
C GLY A 322 19.11 -7.73 -26.33
N GLN A 323 18.95 -6.47 -26.78
CA GLN A 323 19.21 -5.27 -25.97
C GLN A 323 18.10 -4.96 -24.94
N ARG A 324 17.01 -5.75 -24.92
CA ARG A 324 15.82 -5.55 -24.07
C ARG A 324 15.13 -4.20 -24.26
N ASN A 325 15.30 -3.55 -25.40
CA ASN A 325 14.56 -2.33 -25.73
C ASN A 325 13.21 -2.69 -26.37
N PHE A 326 12.25 -3.08 -25.52
CA PHE A 326 10.96 -3.60 -25.98
C PHE A 326 10.07 -2.54 -26.63
N GLU A 327 10.24 -1.25 -26.34
CA GLU A 327 9.46 -0.18 -27.00
C GLU A 327 9.77 -0.10 -28.49
N GLN A 328 11.06 -0.01 -28.81
CA GLN A 328 11.53 0.06 -30.19
C GLN A 328 11.18 -1.23 -30.95
N ALA A 329 11.29 -2.39 -30.30
CA ALA A 329 10.87 -3.67 -30.88
C ALA A 329 9.37 -3.69 -31.27
N VAL A 330 8.51 -3.16 -30.40
CA VAL A 330 7.06 -3.10 -30.65
C VAL A 330 6.73 -2.10 -31.76
N GLU A 331 7.41 -0.95 -31.79
CA GLU A 331 7.22 0.05 -32.85
C GLU A 331 7.54 -0.54 -34.23
N MET A 332 8.68 -1.20 -34.38
CA MET A 332 9.05 -1.85 -35.65
C MET A 332 8.09 -2.98 -36.06
N ILE A 333 7.54 -3.75 -35.10
CA ILE A 333 6.51 -4.76 -35.38
C ILE A 333 5.21 -4.10 -35.86
N LEU A 334 4.82 -2.97 -35.26
CA LEU A 334 3.63 -2.22 -35.70
C LEU A 334 3.83 -1.58 -37.08
N GLU A 335 5.06 -1.16 -37.41
CA GLU A 335 5.43 -0.71 -38.75
C GLU A 335 5.34 -1.86 -39.76
N TRP A 336 5.90 -3.04 -39.45
CA TRP A 336 5.75 -4.24 -40.27
C TRP A 336 4.28 -4.62 -40.51
N LYS A 337 3.43 -4.61 -39.46
CA LYS A 337 1.99 -4.94 -39.60
C LYS A 337 1.24 -3.95 -40.49
N ASN A 338 1.75 -2.73 -40.67
CA ASN A 338 1.18 -1.72 -41.56
C ASN A 338 1.68 -1.82 -43.00
N THR A 339 2.86 -2.42 -43.23
CA THR A 339 3.45 -2.59 -44.57
C THR A 339 2.94 -3.88 -45.21
N LYS A 340 2.53 -3.84 -46.47
CA LYS A 340 2.10 -5.05 -47.21
C LYS A 340 3.33 -5.88 -47.60
N CYS A 341 3.85 -6.69 -46.68
CA CYS A 341 4.92 -7.64 -46.99
C CYS A 341 4.38 -8.76 -47.90
N ARG A 342 4.89 -8.86 -49.13
CA ARG A 342 4.50 -9.86 -50.14
C ARG A 342 5.22 -11.20 -49.96
N ASP A 343 6.38 -11.22 -49.28
CA ASP A 343 7.21 -12.41 -49.10
C ASP A 343 6.78 -13.23 -47.88
N ALA A 344 6.30 -14.46 -48.12
CA ALA A 344 5.79 -15.35 -47.08
C ALA A 344 6.85 -15.79 -46.07
N GLU A 345 8.11 -15.90 -46.51
CA GLU A 345 9.22 -16.39 -45.69
C GLU A 345 9.68 -15.34 -44.67
N ILE A 346 9.83 -14.08 -45.09
CA ILE A 346 10.13 -12.92 -44.22
C ILE A 346 8.97 -12.69 -43.23
N ASN A 347 7.72 -12.79 -43.70
CA ASN A 347 6.54 -12.74 -42.82
C ASN A 347 6.57 -13.83 -41.74
N SER A 348 7.00 -15.05 -42.09
CA SER A 348 7.10 -16.15 -41.13
C SER A 348 8.18 -15.92 -40.07
N GLN A 349 9.32 -15.32 -40.46
CA GLN A 349 10.43 -14.96 -39.57
C GLN A 349 10.05 -13.81 -38.64
N LEU A 350 9.34 -12.79 -39.15
CA LEU A 350 8.82 -11.68 -38.33
C LEU A 350 7.74 -12.16 -37.36
N GLN A 351 6.85 -13.07 -37.77
CA GLN A 351 5.92 -13.73 -36.84
C GLN A 351 6.64 -14.57 -35.79
N ALA A 352 7.75 -15.24 -36.12
CA ALA A 352 8.57 -15.94 -35.15
C ALA A 352 9.20 -14.98 -34.14
N CYS A 353 9.70 -13.83 -34.60
CA CYS A 353 10.24 -12.79 -33.74
C CYS A 353 9.18 -12.11 -32.86
N GLU A 354 7.98 -11.85 -33.38
CA GLU A 354 6.84 -11.38 -32.58
C GLU A 354 6.49 -12.40 -31.48
N ARG A 355 6.45 -13.69 -31.81
CA ARG A 355 6.22 -14.76 -30.81
C ARG A 355 7.31 -14.78 -29.73
N LYS A 356 8.59 -14.69 -30.12
CA LYS A 356 9.72 -14.60 -29.18
C LYS A 356 9.58 -13.38 -28.27
N LEU A 357 9.28 -12.20 -28.83
CA LEU A 357 9.07 -10.97 -28.06
C LEU A 357 7.92 -11.10 -27.07
N VAL A 358 6.77 -11.63 -27.51
CA VAL A 358 5.59 -11.86 -26.64
C VAL A 358 5.91 -12.85 -25.53
N GLN A 359 6.70 -13.88 -25.81
CA GLN A 359 7.14 -14.85 -24.79
C GLN A 359 8.05 -14.19 -23.76
N ILE A 360 9.06 -13.43 -24.19
CA ILE A 360 9.96 -12.70 -23.28
C ILE A 360 9.20 -11.68 -22.43
N LEU A 361 8.28 -10.91 -23.04
CA LEU A 361 7.43 -9.97 -22.30
C LEU A 361 6.51 -10.70 -21.31
N SER A 362 5.98 -11.86 -21.67
CA SER A 362 5.13 -12.66 -20.78
C SER A 362 5.91 -13.20 -19.58
N ASP A 363 7.15 -13.65 -19.79
CA ASP A 363 8.03 -14.15 -18.74
C ASP A 363 8.47 -13.02 -17.80
N ASP A 364 8.82 -11.84 -18.35
CA ASP A 364 9.15 -10.65 -17.55
C ASP A 364 7.97 -10.17 -16.69
N ILE A 365 6.73 -10.33 -17.17
CA ILE A 365 5.54 -9.99 -16.38
C ILE A 365 5.31 -11.01 -15.25
N ARG A 366 5.54 -12.32 -15.51
CA ARG A 366 5.33 -13.40 -14.53
C ARG A 366 6.37 -13.41 -13.41
N TYR A 367 7.65 -13.38 -13.76
CA TYR A 367 8.74 -13.53 -12.80
C TYR A 367 9.22 -12.18 -12.21
N GLY A 368 8.72 -11.07 -12.76
CA GLY A 368 9.25 -9.75 -12.47
C GLY A 368 10.41 -9.43 -13.40
N ALA A 369 10.42 -8.22 -13.97
CA ALA A 369 11.54 -7.78 -14.76
C ALA A 369 12.78 -7.78 -13.85
N LEU A 370 13.84 -8.49 -14.26
CA LEU A 370 15.07 -8.67 -13.49
C LEU A 370 15.67 -7.34 -12.94
N HIS A 371 15.31 -6.20 -13.54
CA HIS A 371 15.77 -4.86 -13.18
C HIS A 371 14.66 -3.80 -13.15
N GLY A 372 13.40 -4.21 -13.02
CA GLY A 372 12.26 -3.30 -13.18
C GLY A 372 11.19 -3.51 -12.13
N GLY A 373 11.05 -2.56 -11.21
CA GLY A 373 9.96 -2.51 -10.24
C GLY A 373 8.55 -2.42 -10.90
N PRO A 374 7.49 -2.14 -10.12
CA PRO A 374 6.09 -2.16 -10.61
C PRO A 374 5.83 -1.35 -11.89
N LYS A 375 6.59 -0.26 -12.10
CA LYS A 375 6.51 0.59 -13.30
C LYS A 375 6.95 -0.11 -14.58
N ALA A 376 8.01 -0.93 -14.54
CA ALA A 376 8.48 -1.66 -15.71
C ALA A 376 7.48 -2.73 -16.16
N VAL A 377 6.77 -3.31 -15.20
CA VAL A 377 5.74 -4.32 -15.44
C VAL A 377 4.52 -3.70 -16.11
N ARG A 378 4.07 -2.54 -15.62
CA ARG A 378 3.00 -1.76 -16.25
C ARG A 378 3.38 -1.33 -17.67
N LYS A 379 4.63 -0.96 -17.88
CA LYS A 379 5.19 -0.66 -19.21
C LYS A 379 5.11 -1.90 -20.13
N ASN A 380 5.55 -3.06 -19.67
CA ASN A 380 5.47 -4.32 -20.44
C ASN A 380 4.03 -4.74 -20.74
N ILE A 381 3.08 -4.54 -19.82
CA ILE A 381 1.65 -4.80 -20.04
C ILE A 381 1.08 -3.86 -21.12
N ASN A 382 1.43 -2.57 -21.08
CA ASN A 382 1.01 -1.61 -22.10
C ASN A 382 1.57 -1.95 -23.48
N LEU A 383 2.83 -2.42 -23.54
CA LEU A 383 3.44 -2.92 -24.77
C LEU A 383 2.75 -4.19 -25.31
N LEU A 384 2.33 -5.10 -24.43
CA LEU A 384 1.56 -6.28 -24.86
C LEU A 384 0.15 -5.91 -25.35
N THR A 385 -0.43 -4.88 -24.74
CA THR A 385 -1.73 -4.30 -25.10
C THR A 385 -1.66 -3.62 -26.47
N SER A 386 -0.58 -2.90 -26.78
CA SER A 386 -0.37 -2.26 -28.09
C SER A 386 -0.09 -3.27 -29.20
N LEU A 387 0.49 -4.43 -28.89
CA LEU A 387 0.63 -5.57 -29.83
C LEU A 387 -0.71 -6.25 -30.19
N GLY A 388 -1.82 -5.82 -29.61
CA GLY A 388 -3.16 -6.37 -29.86
C GLY A 388 -3.51 -7.58 -28.98
N ARG A 389 -2.66 -7.95 -28.01
CA ARG A 389 -2.87 -9.11 -27.11
C ARG A 389 -3.41 -8.69 -25.74
N LYS A 390 -4.48 -7.88 -25.74
CA LYS A 390 -5.05 -7.27 -24.52
C LYS A 390 -5.50 -8.30 -23.47
N THR A 391 -6.20 -9.36 -23.89
CA THR A 391 -6.68 -10.43 -22.99
C THR A 391 -5.55 -11.18 -22.30
N GLN A 392 -4.50 -11.53 -23.05
CA GLN A 392 -3.30 -12.16 -22.51
C GLN A 392 -2.56 -11.23 -21.53
N ALA A 393 -2.49 -9.92 -21.84
CA ALA A 393 -1.87 -8.93 -20.97
C ALA A 393 -2.58 -8.84 -19.61
N VAL A 394 -3.90 -8.78 -19.62
CA VAL A 394 -4.74 -8.74 -18.40
C VAL A 394 -4.62 -10.05 -17.62
N ASP A 395 -4.71 -11.22 -18.26
CA ASP A 395 -4.55 -12.52 -17.58
C ASP A 395 -3.19 -12.65 -16.89
N LEU A 396 -2.10 -12.24 -17.55
CA LEU A 396 -0.76 -12.25 -16.96
C LEU A 396 -0.62 -11.26 -15.80
N TYR A 397 -1.21 -10.07 -15.91
CA TYR A 397 -1.27 -9.10 -14.83
C TYR A 397 -1.97 -9.65 -13.59
N LEU A 398 -3.16 -10.24 -13.79
CA LEU A 398 -3.97 -10.82 -12.72
C LEU A 398 -3.25 -12.01 -12.06
N LYS A 399 -2.63 -12.90 -12.84
CA LYS A 399 -1.83 -14.02 -12.32
C LYS A 399 -0.66 -13.55 -11.45
N ARG A 400 0.03 -12.49 -11.88
CA ARG A 400 1.11 -11.89 -11.08
C ARG A 400 0.58 -11.28 -9.79
N ARG A 401 -0.53 -10.52 -9.85
CA ARG A 401 -1.20 -9.95 -8.67
C ARG A 401 -1.60 -11.04 -7.69
N SER A 402 -2.24 -12.12 -8.14
CA SER A 402 -2.52 -13.31 -7.31
C SER A 402 -1.25 -13.89 -6.67
N GLY A 403 -0.15 -13.97 -7.42
CA GLY A 403 1.13 -14.48 -6.90
C GLY A 403 1.67 -13.64 -5.75
N ILE A 404 1.63 -12.31 -5.89
CA ILE A 404 2.04 -11.36 -4.84
C ILE A 404 1.09 -11.44 -3.64
N LEU A 405 -0.22 -11.45 -3.90
CA LEU A 405 -1.24 -11.51 -2.86
C LEU A 405 -1.12 -12.79 -2.01
N ARG A 406 -0.90 -13.94 -2.67
CA ARG A 406 -0.65 -15.23 -2.00
C ARG A 406 0.72 -15.32 -1.34
N GLY A 407 1.71 -14.56 -1.78
CA GLY A 407 2.97 -14.38 -1.07
C GLY A 407 2.73 -13.66 0.25
N ASN A 408 2.14 -12.47 0.18
CA ASN A 408 1.80 -11.64 1.35
C ASN A 408 0.88 -12.36 2.34
N ALA A 409 -0.09 -13.15 1.85
CA ALA A 409 -0.97 -13.95 2.69
C ALA A 409 -0.25 -15.09 3.43
N ARG A 410 0.86 -15.62 2.86
CA ARG A 410 1.71 -16.62 3.52
C ARG A 410 2.64 -15.99 4.56
N ASP A 411 3.14 -14.78 4.28
CA ASP A 411 4.00 -14.02 5.20
C ASP A 411 3.22 -13.51 6.42
N LEU A 412 1.90 -13.35 6.29
CA LEU A 412 0.99 -13.14 7.40
C LEU A 412 0.97 -14.37 8.32
N GLN A 413 1.81 -14.34 9.34
CA GLN A 413 1.79 -15.33 10.42
C GLN A 413 0.37 -15.44 11.00
N VAL A 414 -0.07 -16.68 11.20
CA VAL A 414 -1.32 -16.96 11.93
C VAL A 414 -1.12 -16.44 13.35
N SER A 415 -1.70 -15.27 13.62
CA SER A 415 -1.56 -14.58 14.90
C SER A 415 -2.24 -15.39 16.01
N GLU A 416 -1.71 -15.29 17.23
CA GLU A 416 -2.34 -15.82 18.45
C GLU A 416 -3.77 -15.26 18.64
N GLU A 417 -4.05 -14.06 18.11
CA GLU A 417 -5.38 -13.46 18.09
C GLU A 417 -6.09 -13.67 16.73
N PRO A 418 -7.10 -14.57 16.66
CA PRO A 418 -7.76 -14.92 15.40
C PRO A 418 -8.47 -13.71 14.76
N LEU A 419 -9.00 -12.79 15.55
CA LEU A 419 -9.71 -11.60 15.04
C LEU A 419 -8.77 -10.58 14.39
N SER A 420 -7.56 -10.43 14.92
CA SER A 420 -6.54 -9.54 14.33
C SER A 420 -6.05 -10.09 13.00
N TYR A 421 -5.84 -11.41 12.94
CA TYR A 421 -5.51 -12.12 11.70
C TYR A 421 -6.58 -11.92 10.62
N VAL A 422 -7.86 -12.13 10.95
CA VAL A 422 -8.99 -11.92 10.01
C VAL A 422 -9.02 -10.48 9.50
N LYS A 423 -8.89 -9.47 10.37
CA LYS A 423 -8.90 -8.06 9.95
C LYS A 423 -7.79 -7.77 8.94
N LYS A 424 -6.56 -8.20 9.23
CA LYS A 424 -5.40 -7.99 8.35
C LYS A 424 -5.56 -8.72 7.01
N LEU A 425 -6.04 -9.96 7.06
CA LEU A 425 -6.26 -10.77 5.86
C LEU A 425 -7.36 -10.17 4.97
N CYS A 426 -8.51 -9.82 5.54
CA CYS A 426 -9.58 -9.15 4.80
C CYS A 426 -9.10 -7.82 4.24
N SER A 427 -8.37 -7.00 5.02
CA SER A 427 -7.86 -5.72 4.48
C SER A 427 -6.88 -5.91 3.32
N LEU A 428 -6.02 -6.93 3.37
CA LEU A 428 -5.05 -7.22 2.30
C LEU A 428 -5.77 -7.59 1.00
N PHE A 429 -6.65 -8.60 1.04
CA PHE A 429 -7.35 -9.09 -0.15
C PHE A 429 -8.33 -8.07 -0.71
N ILE A 430 -9.16 -7.47 0.15
CA ILE A 430 -10.20 -6.53 -0.29
C ILE A 430 -9.56 -5.27 -0.87
N THR A 431 -8.49 -4.73 -0.27
CA THR A 431 -7.82 -3.53 -0.83
C THR A 431 -7.18 -3.81 -2.20
N ASP A 432 -6.56 -4.98 -2.39
CA ASP A 432 -6.00 -5.35 -3.69
C ASP A 432 -7.09 -5.56 -4.74
N ILE A 433 -8.20 -6.22 -4.37
CA ILE A 433 -9.38 -6.40 -5.22
C ILE A 433 -9.96 -5.04 -5.64
N MET A 434 -10.16 -4.13 -4.68
CA MET A 434 -10.66 -2.77 -4.94
C MET A 434 -9.72 -1.99 -5.87
N SER A 435 -8.41 -2.09 -5.66
CA SER A 435 -7.42 -1.43 -6.51
C SER A 435 -7.49 -1.93 -7.95
N VAL A 436 -7.55 -3.24 -8.16
CA VAL A 436 -7.60 -3.83 -9.51
C VAL A 436 -8.94 -3.55 -10.19
N ALA A 437 -10.05 -3.61 -9.46
CA ALA A 437 -11.37 -3.30 -9.98
C ALA A 437 -11.48 -1.85 -10.46
N ASN A 438 -10.99 -0.89 -9.67
CA ASN A 438 -11.01 0.53 -10.04
C ASN A 438 -10.07 0.84 -11.22
N GLU A 439 -8.89 0.22 -11.29
CA GLU A 439 -7.94 0.43 -12.40
C GLU A 439 -8.48 -0.06 -13.75
N SER A 440 -9.40 -1.04 -13.75
CA SER A 440 -9.84 -1.76 -14.95
C SER A 440 -11.30 -1.50 -15.35
N PHE A 441 -12.03 -0.68 -14.59
CA PHE A 441 -13.47 -0.43 -14.77
C PHE A 441 -13.87 0.00 -16.20
N ASN A 442 -12.99 0.71 -16.91
CA ASN A 442 -13.25 1.19 -18.27
C ASN A 442 -12.70 0.28 -19.40
N GLN A 443 -12.20 -0.92 -19.08
CA GLN A 443 -11.63 -1.82 -20.09
C GLN A 443 -12.63 -2.88 -20.56
N PRO A 444 -12.68 -3.21 -21.87
CA PRO A 444 -13.60 -4.22 -22.40
C PRO A 444 -13.32 -5.64 -21.87
N GLN A 445 -12.15 -5.87 -21.26
CA GLN A 445 -11.77 -7.13 -20.62
C GLN A 445 -12.19 -7.24 -19.13
N TYR A 446 -13.07 -6.37 -18.65
CA TYR A 446 -13.49 -6.35 -17.23
C TYR A 446 -14.09 -7.68 -16.73
N SER A 447 -14.68 -8.51 -17.62
CA SER A 447 -15.19 -9.84 -17.25
C SER A 447 -14.11 -10.77 -16.66
N LEU A 448 -12.88 -10.72 -17.18
CA LEU A 448 -11.75 -11.47 -16.65
C LEU A 448 -11.35 -10.98 -15.26
N VAL A 449 -11.50 -9.68 -15.02
CA VAL A 449 -11.23 -9.07 -13.72
C VAL A 449 -12.27 -9.50 -12.70
N ILE A 450 -13.56 -9.49 -13.06
CA ILE A 450 -14.64 -9.99 -12.18
C ILE A 450 -14.40 -11.46 -11.82
N GLN A 451 -14.06 -12.30 -12.80
CA GLN A 451 -13.71 -13.70 -12.56
C GLN A 451 -12.54 -13.83 -11.59
N TRP A 452 -11.51 -13.00 -11.74
CA TRP A 452 -10.38 -12.96 -10.81
C TRP A 452 -10.78 -12.50 -9.40
N CYS A 453 -11.60 -11.44 -9.28
CA CYS A 453 -12.10 -10.96 -7.99
C CYS A 453 -12.85 -12.06 -7.23
N SER A 454 -13.71 -12.82 -7.92
CA SER A 454 -14.40 -13.98 -7.34
C SER A 454 -13.42 -15.09 -6.92
N GLY A 455 -12.39 -15.35 -7.75
CA GLY A 455 -11.34 -16.30 -7.42
C GLY A 455 -10.56 -15.94 -6.16
N GLU A 456 -10.11 -14.69 -6.03
CA GLU A 456 -9.35 -14.23 -4.86
C GLU A 456 -10.22 -14.08 -3.61
N LEU A 457 -11.49 -13.68 -3.75
CA LEU A 457 -12.44 -13.70 -2.64
C LEU A 457 -12.68 -15.14 -2.16
N SER A 458 -12.89 -16.09 -3.07
CA SER A 458 -13.06 -17.50 -2.70
C SER A 458 -11.85 -18.06 -1.92
N LEU A 459 -10.63 -17.63 -2.29
CA LEU A 459 -9.41 -18.00 -1.58
C LEU A 459 -9.39 -17.38 -0.17
N LEU A 460 -9.68 -16.08 -0.04
CA LEU A 460 -9.81 -15.41 1.26
C LEU A 460 -10.79 -16.16 2.18
N LEU A 461 -11.97 -16.48 1.66
CA LEU A 461 -13.01 -17.19 2.41
C LEU A 461 -12.55 -18.61 2.81
N SER A 462 -11.83 -19.31 1.94
CA SER A 462 -11.27 -20.63 2.25
C SER A 462 -10.21 -20.58 3.36
N LEU A 463 -9.39 -19.53 3.39
CA LEU A 463 -8.38 -19.33 4.44
C LEU A 463 -9.05 -19.03 5.78
N ILE A 464 -10.05 -18.14 5.81
CA ILE A 464 -10.82 -17.83 7.02
C ILE A 464 -11.53 -19.09 7.54
N ARG A 465 -12.15 -19.86 6.64
CA ARG A 465 -12.79 -21.13 6.98
C ARG A 465 -11.81 -22.07 7.68
N ARG A 466 -10.64 -22.32 7.08
CA ARG A 466 -9.67 -23.29 7.58
C ARG A 466 -8.93 -22.83 8.84
N HIS A 467 -8.54 -21.56 8.90
CA HIS A 467 -7.68 -21.05 9.97
C HIS A 467 -8.46 -20.54 11.20
N VAL A 468 -9.74 -20.19 11.03
CA VAL A 468 -10.55 -19.61 12.11
C VAL A 468 -11.75 -20.48 12.43
N ILE A 469 -12.59 -20.81 11.45
CA ILE A 469 -13.90 -21.45 11.71
C ILE A 469 -13.76 -22.94 12.03
N GLU A 470 -12.93 -23.68 11.28
CA GLU A 470 -12.72 -25.12 11.49
C GLU A 470 -11.86 -25.43 12.72
N VAL A 471 -11.18 -24.44 13.30
CA VAL A 471 -10.36 -24.58 14.52
C VAL A 471 -11.23 -24.53 15.80
N ALA A 472 -12.54 -24.71 15.67
CA ALA A 472 -13.53 -24.67 16.75
C ALA A 472 -13.40 -23.40 17.64
N PRO A 473 -13.51 -22.19 17.07
CA PRO A 473 -13.38 -20.95 17.80
C PRO A 473 -14.61 -20.71 18.68
N THR A 474 -14.51 -19.85 19.69
CA THR A 474 -15.67 -19.47 20.52
C THR A 474 -16.77 -18.80 19.68
N MET A 475 -18.01 -18.83 20.17
CA MET A 475 -19.15 -18.20 19.50
C MET A 475 -18.88 -16.71 19.20
N ALA A 476 -18.31 -15.98 20.16
CA ALA A 476 -17.92 -14.58 19.99
C ALA A 476 -16.94 -14.38 18.83
N VAL A 477 -15.94 -15.25 18.67
CA VAL A 477 -14.96 -15.15 17.58
C VAL A 477 -15.62 -15.42 16.21
N CYS A 478 -16.54 -16.39 16.13
CA CYS A 478 -17.34 -16.62 14.92
C CYS A 478 -18.15 -15.38 14.53
N ALA A 479 -18.88 -14.81 15.50
CA ALA A 479 -19.74 -13.65 15.31
C ALA A 479 -18.96 -12.41 14.88
N HIS A 480 -17.83 -12.12 15.53
CA HIS A 480 -17.00 -10.97 15.18
C HIS A 480 -16.29 -11.16 13.84
N THR A 481 -15.86 -12.37 13.51
CA THR A 481 -15.27 -12.71 12.19
C THR A 481 -16.26 -12.45 11.07
N TRP A 482 -17.52 -12.88 11.25
CA TRP A 482 -18.61 -12.63 10.31
C TRP A 482 -18.85 -11.13 10.09
N ARG A 483 -18.97 -10.36 11.19
CA ARG A 483 -19.19 -8.92 11.11
C ARG A 483 -18.04 -8.17 10.44
N ILE A 484 -16.79 -8.54 10.76
CA ILE A 484 -15.62 -7.97 10.08
C ILE A 484 -15.68 -8.25 8.59
N LEU A 485 -16.04 -9.47 8.19
CA LEU A 485 -16.12 -9.85 6.79
C LEU A 485 -17.21 -9.07 6.04
N ILE A 486 -18.43 -9.00 6.58
CA ILE A 486 -19.53 -8.22 5.97
C ILE A 486 -19.12 -6.77 5.79
N ASN A 487 -18.62 -6.11 6.84
CA ASN A 487 -18.21 -4.70 6.78
C ASN A 487 -17.14 -4.43 5.71
N GLN A 488 -16.27 -5.41 5.41
CA GLN A 488 -15.28 -5.26 4.34
C GLN A 488 -15.87 -5.58 2.97
N CYS A 489 -16.85 -6.48 2.89
CA CYS A 489 -17.57 -6.77 1.65
C CYS A 489 -18.51 -5.63 1.26
N ASP A 490 -19.10 -4.90 2.21
CA ASP A 490 -19.87 -3.68 1.93
C ASP A 490 -19.01 -2.62 1.21
N LYS A 491 -17.71 -2.58 1.50
CA LYS A 491 -16.78 -1.72 0.75
C LYS A 491 -16.62 -2.16 -0.71
N LEU A 492 -16.68 -3.46 -1.00
CA LEU A 492 -16.72 -3.97 -2.37
C LEU A 492 -18.04 -3.62 -3.06
N VAL A 493 -19.16 -3.75 -2.34
CA VAL A 493 -20.49 -3.38 -2.84
C VAL A 493 -20.54 -1.90 -3.20
N ASN A 494 -19.91 -1.03 -2.41
CA ASN A 494 -19.81 0.41 -2.71
C ASN A 494 -19.08 0.73 -4.02
N ILE A 495 -18.20 -0.17 -4.50
CA ILE A 495 -17.52 -0.05 -5.79
C ILE A 495 -18.38 -0.64 -6.93
N GLY A 496 -19.49 -1.32 -6.61
CA GLY A 496 -20.38 -1.99 -7.55
C GLY A 496 -20.07 -3.47 -7.75
N LEU A 497 -19.23 -4.07 -6.90
CA LEU A 497 -18.93 -5.50 -6.91
C LEU A 497 -19.66 -6.21 -5.77
N ASP A 498 -20.87 -6.70 -6.04
CA ASP A 498 -21.59 -7.57 -5.12
C ASP A 498 -21.19 -9.03 -5.31
N LEU A 499 -20.43 -9.56 -4.35
CA LEU A 499 -19.99 -10.95 -4.30
C LEU A 499 -20.54 -11.70 -3.07
N SER A 500 -21.65 -11.21 -2.50
CA SER A 500 -22.26 -11.76 -1.29
C SER A 500 -22.63 -13.25 -1.42
N PHE A 501 -22.92 -13.70 -2.65
CA PHE A 501 -23.24 -15.10 -2.93
C PHE A 501 -22.07 -16.06 -2.62
N GLU A 502 -20.81 -15.63 -2.77
CA GLU A 502 -19.65 -16.50 -2.50
C GLU A 502 -19.45 -16.72 -1.01
N ILE A 503 -19.65 -15.66 -0.23
CA ILE A 503 -19.68 -15.69 1.24
C ILE A 503 -20.73 -16.71 1.69
N ASN A 504 -21.93 -16.58 1.13
CA ASN A 504 -23.05 -17.45 1.47
C ASN A 504 -22.77 -18.92 1.10
N ARG A 505 -22.12 -19.17 -0.05
CA ARG A 505 -21.81 -20.53 -0.50
C ARG A 505 -20.71 -21.20 0.32
N LEU A 506 -19.63 -20.49 0.65
CA LEU A 506 -18.41 -21.08 1.20
C LEU A 506 -18.36 -21.06 2.73
N LEU A 507 -18.87 -20.00 3.38
CA LEU A 507 -18.74 -19.85 4.83
C LEU A 507 -19.96 -20.33 5.62
N ILE A 508 -21.18 -20.15 5.11
CA ILE A 508 -22.40 -20.47 5.87
C ILE A 508 -22.44 -21.93 6.35
N PRO A 509 -22.11 -22.96 5.54
CA PRO A 509 -22.16 -24.35 6.00
C PRO A 509 -21.24 -24.59 7.19
N SER A 510 -19.99 -24.16 7.10
CA SER A 510 -18.98 -24.31 8.16
C SER A 510 -19.31 -23.48 9.39
N LEU A 511 -19.86 -22.28 9.19
CA LEU A 511 -20.30 -21.41 10.27
C LEU A 511 -21.50 -22.03 11.02
N LYS A 512 -22.47 -22.62 10.31
CA LYS A 512 -23.58 -23.34 10.94
C LYS A 512 -23.09 -24.49 11.81
N GLU A 513 -22.17 -25.29 11.30
CA GLU A 513 -21.58 -26.42 12.05
C GLU A 513 -20.87 -25.93 13.32
N ALA A 514 -19.96 -24.95 13.19
CA ALA A 514 -19.23 -24.38 14.32
C ALA A 514 -20.18 -23.76 15.37
N VAL A 515 -21.18 -23.01 14.93
CA VAL A 515 -22.19 -22.40 15.81
C VAL A 515 -23.00 -23.48 16.53
N THR A 516 -23.46 -24.53 15.84
CA THR A 516 -24.21 -25.63 16.48
C THR A 516 -23.40 -26.40 17.50
N SER A 517 -22.13 -26.67 17.20
CA SER A 517 -21.22 -27.37 18.12
C SER A 517 -20.97 -26.54 19.38
N ASN A 518 -20.62 -25.25 19.22
CA ASN A 518 -20.42 -24.34 20.34
C ASN A 518 -21.68 -24.15 21.18
N PHE A 519 -22.82 -23.98 20.51
CA PHE A 519 -24.10 -23.86 21.20
C PHE A 519 -24.45 -25.14 21.95
N GLY A 520 -24.15 -26.32 21.40
CA GLY A 520 -24.31 -27.60 22.08
C GLY A 520 -23.53 -27.67 23.39
N ASN A 521 -22.25 -27.27 23.37
CA ASN A 521 -21.40 -27.21 24.57
C ASN A 521 -21.95 -26.24 25.63
N ILE A 522 -22.38 -25.05 25.21
CA ILE A 522 -23.01 -24.07 26.11
C ILE A 522 -24.29 -24.65 26.71
N LEU A 523 -25.15 -25.27 25.89
CA LEU A 523 -26.40 -25.86 26.33
C LEU A 523 -26.19 -27.00 27.32
N GLU A 524 -25.22 -27.88 27.08
CA GLU A 524 -24.85 -28.95 28.02
C GLU A 524 -24.34 -28.40 29.34
N SER A 525 -23.51 -27.36 29.31
CA SER A 525 -23.04 -26.70 30.53
C SER A 525 -24.17 -26.08 31.36
N ILE A 526 -25.19 -25.51 30.69
CA ILE A 526 -26.39 -24.98 31.34
C ILE A 526 -27.23 -26.12 31.90
N ARG A 527 -27.43 -27.22 31.16
CA ARG A 527 -28.19 -28.39 31.64
C ARG A 527 -27.58 -29.01 32.89
N LEU A 528 -26.25 -29.12 32.96
CA LEU A 528 -25.56 -29.61 34.15
C LEU A 528 -25.81 -28.70 35.35
N ARG A 529 -25.65 -27.38 35.19
CA ARG A 529 -25.94 -26.41 36.27
C ARG A 529 -27.40 -26.44 36.71
N VAL A 530 -28.32 -26.56 35.75
CA VAL A 530 -29.76 -26.71 36.02
C VAL A 530 -30.05 -27.97 36.85
N SER A 531 -29.34 -29.08 36.60
CA SER A 531 -29.49 -30.32 37.40
C SER A 531 -28.92 -30.23 38.82
N GLU A 532 -27.99 -29.30 39.05
CA GLU A 532 -27.36 -29.07 40.37
C GLU A 532 -28.08 -27.97 41.18
N GLU A 533 -29.22 -27.46 40.72
CA GLU A 533 -29.96 -26.38 41.36
C GLU A 533 -30.43 -26.75 42.78
N ARG A 534 -30.18 -25.85 43.74
CA ARG A 534 -30.50 -26.06 45.17
C ARG A 534 -31.32 -24.94 45.80
N TRP A 535 -31.68 -23.89 45.05
CA TRP A 535 -32.51 -22.77 45.52
C TRP A 535 -31.98 -22.12 46.81
N LYS A 536 -30.69 -21.76 46.80
CA LYS A 536 -30.00 -21.06 47.90
C LYS A 536 -29.60 -19.65 47.49
N MET A 537 -29.50 -18.75 48.48
CA MET A 537 -28.93 -17.41 48.30
C MET A 537 -27.50 -17.51 47.79
N TYR A 538 -27.12 -16.60 46.88
CA TYR A 538 -25.75 -16.55 46.38
C TYR A 538 -24.87 -15.77 47.35
N SER A 539 -23.94 -16.49 48.01
CA SER A 539 -22.99 -15.92 48.96
C SER A 539 -21.70 -15.53 48.25
N LEU A 540 -21.33 -14.25 48.28
CA LEU A 540 -20.12 -13.72 47.65
C LEU A 540 -18.95 -13.52 48.64
N GLU A 541 -19.11 -14.03 49.87
CA GLU A 541 -18.13 -14.09 50.98
C GLU A 541 -17.65 -12.74 51.54
N SER A 542 -17.53 -11.69 50.69
CA SER A 542 -17.09 -10.34 51.05
C SER A 542 -17.95 -9.27 50.36
N ASP A 543 -18.13 -8.14 51.02
CA ASP A 543 -18.83 -6.95 50.48
C ASP A 543 -18.10 -6.35 49.26
N THR A 544 -16.77 -6.45 49.22
CA THR A 544 -15.97 -6.04 48.06
C THR A 544 -16.23 -6.90 46.82
N ASN A 545 -16.43 -8.21 47.01
CA ASN A 545 -16.76 -9.14 45.93
C ASN A 545 -18.19 -8.94 45.44
N LEU A 546 -19.10 -8.58 46.36
CA LEU A 546 -20.47 -8.20 46.02
C LEU A 546 -20.50 -6.96 45.14
N ASN A 547 -19.83 -5.87 45.54
CA ASN A 547 -19.80 -4.63 44.76
C ASN A 547 -19.17 -4.83 43.38
N ARG A 548 -18.05 -5.57 43.29
CA ARG A 548 -17.45 -5.93 42.00
C ARG A 548 -18.40 -6.75 41.12
N PHE A 549 -19.14 -7.69 41.70
CA PHE A 549 -20.10 -8.49 40.94
C PHE A 549 -21.30 -7.66 40.45
N LEU A 550 -21.78 -6.71 41.27
CA LEU A 550 -22.83 -5.78 40.87
C LEU A 550 -22.36 -4.88 39.73
N GLU A 551 -21.14 -4.33 39.81
CA GLU A 551 -20.50 -3.59 38.73
C GLU A 551 -20.44 -4.40 37.43
N GLU A 552 -19.96 -5.65 37.49
CA GLU A 552 -19.93 -6.56 36.32
C GLU A 552 -21.33 -6.84 35.73
N MET A 553 -22.38 -6.89 36.54
CA MET A 553 -23.75 -7.09 36.05
C MET A 553 -24.33 -5.80 35.47
N THR A 554 -23.99 -4.64 36.04
CA THR A 554 -24.35 -3.33 35.46
C THR A 554 -23.65 -3.06 34.13
N ASP A 555 -22.41 -3.53 33.95
CA ASP A 555 -21.69 -3.47 32.66
C ASP A 555 -22.38 -4.30 31.57
N LEU A 556 -23.18 -5.30 31.94
CA LEU A 556 -24.01 -6.11 31.05
C LEU A 556 -25.44 -5.56 30.94
N GLU A 557 -25.70 -4.34 31.41
CA GLU A 557 -27.01 -3.68 31.46
C GLU A 557 -28.04 -4.37 32.39
N MET A 558 -27.58 -5.18 33.35
CA MET A 558 -28.42 -5.94 34.27
C MET A 558 -28.31 -5.37 35.69
N SER A 559 -29.28 -4.54 36.13
CA SER A 559 -29.27 -3.97 37.48
C SER A 559 -29.88 -4.93 38.51
N ILE A 560 -29.07 -5.37 39.48
CA ILE A 560 -29.41 -6.40 40.48
C ILE A 560 -29.45 -5.85 41.90
N ASP A 561 -29.20 -4.55 42.09
CA ASP A 561 -29.05 -3.88 43.39
C ASP A 561 -30.26 -4.09 44.32
N TRP A 562 -31.45 -4.24 43.75
CA TRP A 562 -32.71 -4.48 44.47
C TRP A 562 -32.80 -5.88 45.12
N SER A 563 -31.94 -6.82 44.74
CA SER A 563 -32.00 -8.22 45.18
C SER A 563 -30.98 -8.57 46.28
N VAL A 564 -30.19 -7.59 46.74
CA VAL A 564 -29.27 -7.75 47.88
C VAL A 564 -30.07 -8.07 49.14
N SER A 565 -29.65 -9.10 49.88
CA SER A 565 -30.39 -9.54 51.05
C SER A 565 -30.28 -8.55 52.22
N PRO A 566 -31.41 -8.10 52.80
CA PRO A 566 -31.37 -7.23 53.98
C PRO A 566 -30.93 -7.98 55.26
N THR A 567 -30.93 -9.32 55.24
CA THR A 567 -30.65 -10.15 56.44
C THR A 567 -29.22 -10.70 56.49
N HIS A 568 -28.52 -10.77 55.36
CA HIS A 568 -27.13 -11.25 55.30
C HIS A 568 -26.27 -10.31 54.43
N PRO A 569 -25.30 -9.58 55.03
CA PRO A 569 -24.36 -8.78 54.25
C PRO A 569 -23.54 -9.71 53.34
N ALA A 570 -23.27 -9.28 52.10
CA ALA A 570 -22.58 -10.07 51.05
C ALA A 570 -23.37 -11.24 50.41
N CYS A 571 -24.70 -11.31 50.59
CA CYS A 571 -25.55 -12.32 49.93
C CYS A 571 -26.61 -11.70 48.99
N ILE A 572 -26.84 -12.32 47.84
CA ILE A 572 -27.89 -11.96 46.87
C ILE A 572 -29.02 -12.98 46.95
N ASN A 573 -30.27 -12.51 46.94
CA ASN A 573 -31.47 -13.34 46.93
C ASN A 573 -31.76 -13.98 45.55
N ILE A 574 -30.76 -14.16 44.70
CA ILE A 574 -30.85 -14.81 43.38
C ILE A 574 -29.93 -16.02 43.41
N THR A 575 -30.30 -17.11 42.73
CA THR A 575 -29.44 -18.29 42.66
C THR A 575 -28.20 -18.03 41.82
N GLN A 576 -27.07 -18.62 42.21
CA GLN A 576 -25.82 -18.54 41.45
C GLN A 576 -26.01 -19.01 39.99
N ASN A 577 -26.80 -20.05 39.79
CA ASN A 577 -27.13 -20.59 38.47
C ASN A 577 -27.94 -19.63 37.61
N ALA A 578 -28.88 -18.88 38.20
CA ALA A 578 -29.64 -17.86 37.47
C ALA A 578 -28.75 -16.72 37.00
N CYS A 579 -27.80 -16.27 37.82
CA CYS A 579 -26.81 -15.27 37.41
C CYS A 579 -25.90 -15.79 36.27
N HIS A 580 -25.47 -17.04 36.33
CA HIS A 580 -24.68 -17.65 35.24
C HIS A 580 -25.50 -17.85 33.96
N PHE A 581 -26.76 -18.25 34.09
CA PHE A 581 -27.68 -18.36 32.95
C PHE A 581 -27.91 -16.98 32.32
N ALA A 582 -28.15 -15.95 33.12
CA ALA A 582 -28.30 -14.56 32.67
C ALA A 582 -27.10 -14.08 31.84
N LYS A 583 -25.87 -14.23 32.35
CA LYS A 583 -24.64 -13.91 31.61
C LYS A 583 -24.52 -14.74 30.31
N SER A 584 -24.89 -16.01 30.33
CA SER A 584 -24.79 -16.91 29.17
C SER A 584 -25.87 -16.59 28.11
N ALA A 585 -27.10 -16.30 28.53
CA ALA A 585 -28.20 -15.93 27.65
C ALA A 585 -27.93 -14.58 26.96
N TYR A 586 -27.42 -13.61 27.72
CA TYR A 586 -27.00 -12.31 27.19
C TYR A 586 -25.90 -12.45 26.14
N THR A 587 -24.81 -13.16 26.46
CA THR A 587 -23.68 -13.33 25.54
C THR A 587 -24.07 -14.09 24.27
N VAL A 588 -24.86 -15.16 24.38
CA VAL A 588 -25.38 -15.90 23.23
C VAL A 588 -26.31 -15.03 22.37
N SER A 589 -27.20 -14.26 22.98
CA SER A 589 -28.11 -13.37 22.24
C SER A 589 -27.35 -12.26 21.51
N ARG A 590 -26.36 -11.66 22.16
CA ARG A 590 -25.44 -10.69 21.55
C ARG A 590 -24.67 -11.29 20.39
N ASP A 591 -24.06 -12.46 20.58
CA ASP A 591 -23.24 -13.09 19.54
C ASP A 591 -24.09 -13.54 18.34
N PHE A 592 -25.34 -13.95 18.56
CA PHE A 592 -26.28 -14.23 17.48
C PHE A 592 -26.82 -12.97 16.79
N GLY A 593 -27.04 -11.87 17.51
CA GLY A 593 -27.41 -10.57 16.92
C GLY A 593 -26.30 -10.01 16.02
N LEU A 594 -25.04 -10.34 16.28
CA LEU A 594 -23.93 -10.01 15.37
C LEU A 594 -23.88 -10.89 14.10
N LEU A 595 -24.59 -12.03 14.09
CA LEU A 595 -24.69 -12.96 12.97
C LEU A 595 -25.93 -12.65 12.11
N ASP A 596 -26.04 -11.40 11.65
CA ASP A 596 -27.13 -10.95 10.78
C ASP A 596 -27.02 -11.56 9.36
N SER A 597 -27.44 -12.81 9.23
CA SER A 597 -27.62 -13.49 7.95
C SER A 597 -28.95 -14.23 7.93
N PRO A 598 -29.77 -14.08 6.87
CA PRO A 598 -31.09 -14.74 6.81
C PRO A 598 -30.99 -16.27 6.92
N HIS A 599 -29.86 -16.86 6.51
CA HIS A 599 -29.65 -18.30 6.54
C HIS A 599 -29.22 -18.85 7.91
N ILE A 600 -28.61 -18.03 8.75
CA ILE A 600 -28.18 -18.38 10.12
C ILE A 600 -29.26 -17.96 11.13
N HIS A 601 -30.04 -16.94 10.79
CA HIS A 601 -31.13 -16.43 11.60
C HIS A 601 -32.09 -17.52 12.11
N LYS A 602 -32.59 -18.40 11.22
CA LYS A 602 -33.48 -19.51 11.62
C LYS A 602 -32.84 -20.46 12.64
N LEU A 603 -31.53 -20.65 12.53
CA LEU A 603 -30.75 -21.48 13.45
C LEU A 603 -30.56 -20.77 14.80
N GLY A 604 -30.22 -19.48 14.78
CA GLY A 604 -30.12 -18.65 15.98
C GLY A 604 -31.41 -18.62 16.78
N VAL A 605 -32.55 -18.40 16.10
CA VAL A 605 -33.89 -18.46 16.73
C VAL A 605 -34.13 -19.80 17.41
N ASN A 606 -33.87 -20.91 16.72
CA ASN A 606 -34.06 -22.25 17.31
C ASN A 606 -33.15 -22.46 18.52
N CYS A 607 -31.88 -22.06 18.44
CA CYS A 607 -30.92 -22.14 19.54
C CYS A 607 -31.40 -21.34 20.76
N ILE A 608 -31.74 -20.07 20.57
CA ILE A 608 -32.21 -19.20 21.66
C ILE A 608 -33.49 -19.77 22.29
N ILE A 609 -34.47 -20.20 21.49
CA ILE A 609 -35.69 -20.87 21.98
C ILE A 609 -35.35 -22.09 22.83
N THR A 610 -34.41 -22.95 22.39
CA THR A 610 -34.03 -24.15 23.15
C THR A 610 -33.31 -23.81 24.46
N LEU A 611 -32.46 -22.79 24.47
CA LEU A 611 -31.76 -22.32 25.67
C LEU A 611 -32.76 -21.80 26.71
N TRP A 612 -33.69 -20.95 26.29
CA TRP A 612 -34.74 -20.43 27.17
C TRP A 612 -35.70 -21.52 27.64
N LYS A 613 -36.08 -22.49 26.80
CA LYS A 613 -36.91 -23.62 27.23
C LYS A 613 -36.26 -24.44 28.34
N VAL A 614 -34.95 -24.68 28.30
CA VAL A 614 -34.25 -25.45 29.34
C VAL A 614 -34.36 -24.76 30.70
N PHE A 615 -34.15 -23.44 30.74
CA PHE A 615 -34.18 -22.71 32.01
C PHE A 615 -35.61 -22.37 32.48
N LEU A 616 -36.53 -22.07 31.57
CA LEU A 616 -37.95 -21.86 31.90
C LEU A 616 -38.63 -23.13 32.42
N ASN A 617 -38.25 -24.31 31.92
CA ASN A 617 -38.70 -25.59 32.48
C ASN A 617 -38.24 -25.78 33.94
N LEU A 618 -37.02 -25.34 34.28
CA LEU A 618 -36.54 -25.35 35.68
C LEU A 618 -37.37 -24.39 36.55
N LEU A 619 -37.62 -23.17 36.06
CA LEU A 619 -38.44 -22.18 36.77
C LEU A 619 -39.89 -22.63 36.96
N SER A 620 -40.42 -23.46 36.05
CA SER A 620 -41.76 -24.04 36.16
C SER A 620 -41.81 -25.37 36.93
N SER A 621 -40.67 -25.91 37.38
CA SER A 621 -40.61 -27.18 38.09
C SER A 621 -41.14 -27.06 39.54
N PRO A 622 -41.91 -28.05 40.04
CA PRO A 622 -42.45 -28.03 41.41
C PRO A 622 -41.41 -28.39 42.49
N ASP A 623 -40.16 -28.72 42.14
CA ASP A 623 -39.11 -29.18 43.06
C ASP A 623 -38.45 -28.05 43.87
N ILE A 624 -39.26 -27.26 44.58
CA ILE A 624 -38.78 -26.18 45.45
C ILE A 624 -38.75 -26.68 46.90
N PRO A 625 -37.60 -26.64 47.59
CA PRO A 625 -37.53 -26.94 49.02
C PRO A 625 -38.50 -26.05 49.81
N ASN A 626 -39.26 -26.64 50.75
CA ASN A 626 -40.34 -25.95 51.49
C ASN A 626 -39.89 -24.85 52.48
N ASN A 627 -38.68 -24.31 52.34
CA ASN A 627 -38.14 -23.24 53.17
C ASN A 627 -38.62 -21.87 52.67
N GLU A 628 -39.01 -20.97 53.58
CA GLU A 628 -39.43 -19.60 53.23
C GLU A 628 -38.35 -18.83 52.45
N THR A 629 -37.08 -19.02 52.82
CA THR A 629 -35.94 -18.43 52.12
C THR A 629 -35.80 -18.93 50.68
N SER A 630 -36.01 -20.24 50.43
CA SER A 630 -35.98 -20.81 49.09
C SER A 630 -37.15 -20.33 48.22
N LYS A 631 -38.33 -20.09 48.82
CA LYS A 631 -39.48 -19.49 48.12
C LYS A 631 -39.26 -18.02 47.74
N ILE A 632 -38.65 -17.24 48.64
CA ILE A 632 -38.26 -15.86 48.37
C ILE A 632 -37.23 -15.83 47.23
N VAL A 633 -36.16 -16.62 47.33
CA VAL A 633 -35.11 -16.73 46.31
C VAL A 633 -35.67 -17.18 44.96
N HIS A 634 -36.62 -18.12 44.94
CA HIS A 634 -37.29 -18.54 43.71
C HIS A 634 -38.11 -17.40 43.07
N LYS A 635 -38.89 -16.65 43.86
CA LYS A 635 -39.70 -15.53 43.38
C LYS A 635 -38.85 -14.38 42.82
N THR A 636 -37.80 -13.99 43.53
CA THR A 636 -36.84 -12.96 43.08
C THR A 636 -36.06 -13.42 41.86
N THR A 637 -35.71 -14.71 41.76
CA THR A 637 -35.07 -15.28 40.57
C THR A 637 -36.00 -15.27 39.35
N CYS A 638 -37.30 -15.59 39.54
CA CYS A 638 -38.30 -15.48 38.47
C CYS A 638 -38.45 -14.04 38.00
N GLN A 639 -38.54 -13.08 38.93
CA GLN A 639 -38.60 -11.66 38.61
C GLN A 639 -37.35 -11.23 37.83
N PHE A 640 -36.15 -11.53 38.32
CA PHE A 640 -34.90 -11.20 37.63
C PHE A 640 -34.85 -11.74 36.18
N ILE A 641 -35.09 -13.05 36.00
CA ILE A 641 -34.95 -13.71 34.69
C ILE A 641 -36.06 -13.29 33.70
N VAL A 642 -37.30 -13.18 34.15
CA VAL A 642 -38.44 -12.92 33.27
C VAL A 642 -38.67 -11.42 33.06
N SER A 643 -38.48 -10.59 34.08
CA SER A 643 -38.76 -9.15 34.00
C SER A 643 -37.58 -8.32 33.53
N GLN A 644 -36.34 -8.77 33.73
CA GLN A 644 -35.14 -8.00 33.36
C GLN A 644 -34.33 -8.69 32.26
N VAL A 645 -34.00 -9.98 32.39
CA VAL A 645 -33.08 -10.65 31.45
C VAL A 645 -33.73 -10.93 30.09
N LEU A 646 -34.99 -11.37 30.08
CA LEU A 646 -35.69 -11.73 28.86
C LEU A 646 -35.91 -10.54 27.91
N PRO A 647 -36.40 -9.37 28.36
CA PRO A 647 -36.54 -8.18 27.50
C PRO A 647 -35.20 -7.70 26.94
N LEU A 648 -34.14 -7.73 27.75
CA LEU A 648 -32.79 -7.34 27.31
C LEU A 648 -32.27 -8.27 26.21
N CYS A 649 -32.41 -9.59 26.38
CA CYS A 649 -31.96 -10.56 25.38
C CYS A 649 -32.75 -10.44 24.06
N GLU A 650 -34.04 -10.11 24.11
CA GLU A 650 -34.83 -9.87 22.91
C GLU A 650 -34.42 -8.60 22.16
N ASN A 651 -34.21 -7.49 22.87
CA ASN A 651 -33.76 -6.24 22.27
C ASN A 651 -32.42 -6.43 21.55
N ILE A 652 -31.50 -7.17 22.18
CA ILE A 652 -30.15 -7.42 21.66
C ILE A 652 -30.15 -8.38 20.46
N PHE A 653 -31.02 -9.39 20.46
CA PHE A 653 -31.19 -10.30 19.34
C PHE A 653 -31.94 -9.66 18.15
N SER A 654 -32.43 -8.41 18.32
CA SER A 654 -32.99 -7.54 17.27
C SER A 654 -34.04 -8.19 16.36
N TYR A 655 -34.83 -9.14 16.88
CA TYR A 655 -35.88 -9.80 16.11
C TYR A 655 -37.28 -9.46 16.63
N GLN A 656 -37.98 -8.65 15.85
CA GLN A 656 -39.42 -8.49 15.94
C GLN A 656 -40.06 -9.39 14.88
N LEU A 657 -41.03 -10.24 15.27
CA LEU A 657 -41.91 -10.85 14.28
C LEU A 657 -42.65 -9.74 13.51
N PRO A 658 -43.15 -10.02 12.30
CA PRO A 658 -44.08 -9.12 11.61
C PRO A 658 -45.37 -8.78 12.40
N SER A 659 -45.58 -9.39 13.57
CA SER A 659 -46.64 -9.11 14.54
C SER A 659 -46.24 -8.14 15.68
N GLY A 660 -45.00 -7.65 15.74
CA GLY A 660 -44.54 -6.68 16.74
C GLY A 660 -44.28 -7.24 18.15
N GLU A 661 -44.59 -8.51 18.42
CA GLU A 661 -44.22 -9.22 19.66
C GLU A 661 -42.90 -10.00 19.47
N GLY A 662 -42.03 -9.96 20.47
CA GLY A 662 -40.77 -10.74 20.49
C GLY A 662 -41.02 -12.24 20.64
N ILE A 663 -40.14 -13.06 20.05
CA ILE A 663 -40.25 -14.54 20.04
C ILE A 663 -40.28 -15.10 21.48
N LEU A 664 -39.50 -14.52 22.40
CA LEU A 664 -39.39 -14.99 23.78
C LEU A 664 -40.59 -14.57 24.62
N PHE A 665 -41.17 -13.38 24.39
CA PHE A 665 -42.46 -12.99 24.98
C PHE A 665 -43.56 -13.97 24.59
N GLN A 666 -43.64 -14.33 23.31
CA GLN A 666 -44.62 -15.30 22.84
C GLN A 666 -44.36 -16.70 23.42
N LEU A 667 -43.09 -17.11 23.58
CA LEU A 667 -42.72 -18.39 24.17
C LEU A 667 -43.17 -18.49 25.64
N VAL A 668 -42.95 -17.45 26.45
CA VAL A 668 -43.36 -17.41 27.87
C VAL A 668 -44.88 -17.35 27.98
N ARG A 669 -45.53 -16.49 27.20
CA ARG A 669 -46.99 -16.28 27.25
C ARG A 669 -47.79 -17.51 26.82
N ILE A 670 -47.27 -18.30 25.87
CA ILE A 670 -47.95 -19.51 25.35
C ILE A 670 -47.61 -20.77 26.17
N ASN A 671 -46.34 -20.97 26.56
CA ASN A 671 -45.89 -22.25 27.14
C ASN A 671 -45.75 -22.23 28.67
N TYR A 672 -45.68 -21.07 29.32
CA TYR A 672 -45.47 -20.96 30.78
C TYR A 672 -46.38 -19.90 31.42
N PRO A 673 -47.69 -20.17 31.56
CA PRO A 673 -48.66 -19.21 32.08
C PRO A 673 -48.40 -18.77 33.53
N SER A 674 -47.71 -19.60 34.33
CA SER A 674 -47.29 -19.26 35.71
C SER A 674 -46.20 -18.19 35.76
N LEU A 675 -45.36 -18.09 34.74
CA LEU A 675 -44.26 -17.11 34.62
C LEU A 675 -44.70 -15.85 33.88
N ALA A 676 -45.82 -15.91 33.14
CA ALA A 676 -46.40 -14.76 32.43
C ALA A 676 -46.80 -13.61 33.37
N GLY A 677 -47.06 -13.88 34.65
CA GLY A 677 -47.33 -12.85 35.66
C GLY A 677 -46.11 -12.01 36.09
N PHE A 678 -44.90 -12.39 35.67
CA PHE A 678 -43.66 -11.63 35.91
C PHE A 678 -43.14 -10.92 34.65
N LEU A 679 -43.86 -11.02 33.52
CA LEU A 679 -43.52 -10.25 32.32
C LEU A 679 -43.83 -8.76 32.55
N PRO A 680 -42.96 -7.83 32.10
CA PRO A 680 -43.32 -6.42 32.07
C PRO A 680 -44.55 -6.25 31.15
N GLU A 681 -45.54 -5.44 31.57
CA GLU A 681 -46.64 -5.08 30.68
C GLU A 681 -46.07 -4.43 29.41
N PRO A 682 -46.62 -4.73 28.21
CA PRO A 682 -46.16 -4.10 26.99
C PRO A 682 -46.47 -2.60 27.09
N GLU A 683 -45.44 -1.75 27.11
CA GLU A 683 -45.64 -0.32 26.90
C GLU A 683 -46.30 -0.15 25.52
N THR A 684 -47.59 0.18 25.55
CA THR A 684 -48.32 0.68 24.39
C THR A 684 -47.54 1.87 23.81
N PRO A 685 -47.28 1.94 22.50
CA PRO A 685 -46.69 3.12 21.91
C PRO A 685 -47.60 4.32 22.19
N ARG A 686 -47.07 5.38 22.80
CA ARG A 686 -47.76 6.67 22.89
C ARG A 686 -48.00 7.19 21.48
N SER A 687 -49.16 6.86 20.91
CA SER A 687 -49.73 7.54 19.76
C SER A 687 -50.36 8.84 20.23
N GLY A 688 -49.83 9.99 19.82
CA GLY A 688 -50.57 11.24 19.89
C GLY A 688 -49.75 12.51 20.10
N GLU A 689 -48.88 12.86 19.16
CA GLU A 689 -48.68 14.27 18.81
C GLU A 689 -48.72 14.40 17.28
N THR A 690 -49.95 14.37 16.75
CA THR A 690 -50.25 14.95 15.45
C THR A 690 -50.28 16.46 15.61
N SER A 691 -49.24 17.12 15.11
CA SER A 691 -49.22 18.57 14.91
C SER A 691 -50.09 18.94 13.71
N SER A 692 -51.24 19.54 13.97
CA SER A 692 -51.93 20.49 13.08
C SER A 692 -53.01 21.20 13.91
N ILE A 693 -52.80 22.45 14.29
CA ILE A 693 -53.20 23.68 13.55
C ILE A 693 -54.60 24.11 14.01
N ASP A 694 -54.63 25.19 14.80
CA ASP A 694 -55.43 26.41 14.61
C ASP A 694 -55.99 27.07 15.89
N ASP A 695 -55.97 28.40 15.74
CA ASP A 695 -56.66 29.50 16.42
C ASP A 695 -55.98 30.33 17.52
N GLU A 696 -55.61 31.53 17.03
CA GLU A 696 -55.71 32.88 17.61
C GLU A 696 -54.76 33.23 18.77
N GLY A 697 -53.92 34.26 18.72
CA GLY A 697 -53.82 35.41 17.84
C GLY A 697 -53.55 36.63 18.72
N ASP A 698 -52.33 37.18 18.70
CA ASP A 698 -52.11 38.63 18.76
C ASP A 698 -50.63 38.96 18.50
N PHE A 699 -50.44 39.78 17.46
CA PHE A 699 -49.23 40.52 17.14
C PHE A 699 -49.10 41.69 18.12
N ASP A 700 -47.88 41.97 18.59
CA ASP A 700 -47.38 43.35 18.54
C ASP A 700 -45.86 43.40 18.66
N ASP A 701 -45.28 44.09 17.69
CA ASP A 701 -43.89 44.52 17.61
C ASP A 701 -43.49 45.32 18.85
N ASN A 702 -42.26 45.14 19.34
CA ASN A 702 -41.41 46.28 19.67
C ASN A 702 -39.93 45.91 19.79
N ASN A 703 -39.16 46.61 18.96
CA ASN A 703 -37.72 46.84 19.03
C ASN A 703 -37.21 47.10 20.46
N SER A 704 -36.03 46.58 20.77
CA SER A 704 -34.86 47.43 21.07
C SER A 704 -33.62 46.58 21.36
N ASP A 705 -32.54 46.99 20.70
CA ASP A 705 -31.14 46.77 21.05
C ASP A 705 -30.88 46.60 22.56
N ASP A 706 -29.98 45.69 22.94
CA ASP A 706 -28.76 46.14 23.61
C ASP A 706 -27.67 45.06 23.65
N VAL A 707 -26.54 45.47 23.10
CA VAL A 707 -25.20 44.93 23.27
C VAL A 707 -24.70 45.28 24.66
N VAL A 708 -24.22 44.30 25.44
CA VAL A 708 -23.18 44.57 26.46
C VAL A 708 -22.22 43.38 26.54
N ASP A 709 -20.97 43.66 26.17
CA ASP A 709 -19.76 42.91 26.47
C ASP A 709 -19.58 42.68 27.98
N ILE A 710 -19.21 41.45 28.39
CA ILE A 710 -18.04 41.13 29.24
C ILE A 710 -17.45 39.81 28.76
#